data_AF-A0A0H4X0T8-F1
#
_entry.id   AF-A0A0H4X0T8-F1
#
_cell.length_a   1.000
_cell.length_b   1.000
_cell.length_c   1.000
_cell.angle_alpha   90.00
_cell.angle_beta   90.00
_cell.angle_gamma   90.00
#
_symmetry.space_group_name_H-M   'P 1'
#
loop_
_entity.id
_entity.type
_entity.pdbx_description
1 polymer ?
#
loop_
_entity_poly.entity_id
_entity_poly.type
_entity_poly.pdbx_seq_one_letter_code
_entity_poly.pdbx_strand_id
1 'polypeptide(L)'
;MAQAPSAWRTLLFIPQFAFARAAELSADCFIIDLQDAVPLAAKASARDGLVKALQGQVFSGRPVVVRINEPMSPELHQADLEACIGLPGLTALMPTLTTGPEDLDTLHARVSALEAARGLPLGSTRFLPLMETPAAVLDAQRIAQAGGGRNLGLMLGHGDLFRFTGALPHAELTLSHPRSALVMAARAAGIEPFDTPYTKIGDRIGLEKHAHEGRIHGFTGQCCLHPSQLDVVNRLMTPTASELAWARRVTEAQAHGALATLTRKVPGIATTEDSERGPASAATEGMAIVDGQLIGPPHLKAAHRLLGLAPLRATAGSGDVVVGRHVSHALDRPTRADDRLPNPYEMTATAGMRDLWVQSFYSHDRIVTSAPFAARLGLTTPETMPLPFMMGLYLAVCMSATHGAIYHLGFRNARQLAPLRVGDTYRQDIQVRAVRNTGDGKRAVVTTHRQLVRVSDGVPVFTVDKRELYHRQPESFPVSSAARQQEQAEHEKAQIFRAELLRRASDLPPSADKSGAGQSFTEGELLLHSFARPMGITANLALSTQFMVTHPIHLDHHRYDLGHAHGIVVSGGLVVAMTLAAAARDLHEVVWQELLAADNLRPVAPTQTVGALSYVLSRAPVEGMDRLEELVVRTLGVLDLTPSAELADVPLPRALFTLESERPSAYDERCREHGLQALEGRIVCVATRRILRLRA
;
A
#
# COMPACT_ATOMS: atom_id res chain seq x y z
N MET A 1 3.71 39.32 9.32
CA MET A 1 3.22 37.93 9.13
C MET A 1 2.45 37.90 7.82
N ALA A 2 2.79 37.00 6.90
CA ALA A 2 2.03 36.85 5.65
C ALA A 2 0.56 36.53 5.98
N GLN A 3 -0.36 37.20 5.29
CA GLN A 3 -1.79 36.96 5.42
C GLN A 3 -2.09 35.49 5.11
N ALA A 4 -2.92 34.82 5.90
CA ALA A 4 -3.26 33.41 5.66
C ALA A 4 -3.84 33.25 4.23
N PRO A 5 -3.48 32.18 3.49
CA PRO A 5 -3.93 31.98 2.10
C PRO A 5 -5.45 31.80 1.96
N SER A 6 -6.17 31.64 3.08
CA SER A 6 -7.63 31.52 3.13
C SER A 6 -8.40 32.72 2.56
N ALA A 7 -7.71 33.84 2.28
CA ALA A 7 -8.29 35.03 1.67
C ALA A 7 -8.00 35.19 0.17
N TRP A 8 -7.23 34.29 -0.47
CA TRP A 8 -6.82 34.46 -1.87
C TRP A 8 -7.87 33.91 -2.82
N ARG A 9 -8.80 34.76 -3.29
CA ARG A 9 -9.82 34.39 -4.29
C ARG A 9 -9.22 34.33 -5.69
N THR A 10 -8.24 35.18 -5.95
CA THR A 10 -7.58 35.31 -7.26
C THR A 10 -6.06 35.22 -7.14
N LEU A 11 -5.45 34.41 -8.02
CA LEU A 11 -4.00 34.31 -8.19
C LEU A 11 -3.65 34.66 -9.64
N LEU A 12 -3.14 35.86 -9.90
CA LEU A 12 -2.89 36.34 -11.26
C LEU A 12 -1.47 36.04 -11.71
N PHE A 13 -1.30 35.28 -12.80
CA PHE A 13 -0.04 35.28 -13.53
C PHE A 13 0.21 36.66 -14.13
N ILE A 14 1.30 37.31 -13.70
CA ILE A 14 1.67 38.66 -14.15
C ILE A 14 3.04 38.63 -14.84
N PRO A 15 3.13 39.07 -16.10
CA PRO A 15 4.41 39.14 -16.79
C PRO A 15 5.23 40.33 -16.29
N GLN A 16 6.56 40.23 -16.41
CA GLN A 16 7.48 41.19 -15.80
C GLN A 16 7.30 42.64 -16.26
N PHE A 17 7.03 42.83 -17.55
CA PHE A 17 6.79 44.15 -18.12
C PHE A 17 5.54 44.84 -17.53
N ALA A 18 4.66 44.09 -16.86
CA ALA A 18 3.43 44.60 -16.26
C ALA A 18 3.53 44.80 -14.73
N PHE A 19 4.67 44.51 -14.09
CA PHE A 19 4.81 44.63 -12.63
C PHE A 19 4.43 46.00 -12.10
N ALA A 20 4.82 47.08 -12.77
CA ALA A 20 4.48 48.45 -12.36
C ALA A 20 2.97 48.71 -12.21
N ARG A 21 2.13 47.94 -12.93
CA ARG A 21 0.68 48.03 -12.86
C ARG A 21 0.07 47.17 -11.75
N ALA A 22 0.86 46.34 -11.07
CA ALA A 22 0.35 45.43 -10.03
C ALA A 22 -0.44 46.20 -8.97
N ALA A 23 0.03 47.38 -8.54
CA ALA A 23 -0.64 48.31 -7.62
C ALA A 23 -2.13 48.56 -7.95
N GLU A 24 -2.48 48.61 -9.24
CA GLU A 24 -3.81 48.96 -9.74
C GLU A 24 -4.75 47.75 -9.89
N LEU A 25 -4.23 46.52 -9.77
CA LEU A 25 -4.97 45.30 -10.05
C LEU A 25 -5.66 44.74 -8.79
N SER A 26 -6.89 44.27 -8.95
CA SER A 26 -7.70 43.64 -7.89
C SER A 26 -7.35 42.18 -7.59
N ALA A 27 -6.10 41.76 -7.86
CA ALA A 27 -5.63 40.41 -7.57
C ALA A 27 -5.27 40.28 -6.09
N ASP A 28 -5.72 39.20 -5.45
CA ASP A 28 -5.38 38.91 -4.05
C ASP A 28 -3.94 38.36 -3.92
N CYS A 29 -3.44 37.68 -4.96
CA CYS A 29 -2.07 37.16 -5.05
C CYS A 29 -1.55 37.26 -6.49
N PHE A 30 -0.23 37.47 -6.64
CA PHE A 30 0.45 37.45 -7.94
C PHE A 30 1.34 36.22 -8.09
N ILE A 31 1.28 35.59 -9.27
CA ILE A 31 2.19 34.52 -9.67
C ILE A 31 3.16 35.10 -10.70
N ILE A 32 4.46 34.99 -10.43
CA ILE A 32 5.52 35.38 -11.35
C ILE A 32 6.11 34.10 -11.93
N ASP A 33 6.11 34.02 -13.26
CA ASP A 33 6.63 32.86 -13.95
C ASP A 33 8.12 33.01 -14.28
N LEU A 34 8.92 32.02 -13.87
CA LEU A 34 10.29 31.81 -14.35
C LEU A 34 10.41 30.57 -15.25
N GLN A 35 9.31 29.83 -15.46
CA GLN A 35 9.24 28.59 -16.22
C GLN A 35 8.74 28.85 -17.66
N ASP A 36 7.63 28.25 -18.10
CA ASP A 36 7.29 28.09 -19.52
C ASP A 36 7.05 29.40 -20.28
N ALA A 37 6.54 30.44 -19.61
CA ALA A 37 6.27 31.72 -20.25
C ALA A 37 7.54 32.57 -20.45
N VAL A 38 8.70 32.11 -19.97
CA VAL A 38 9.97 32.82 -20.09
C VAL A 38 10.89 32.08 -21.08
N PRO A 39 11.26 32.71 -22.22
CA PRO A 39 12.25 32.15 -23.13
C PRO A 39 13.59 31.89 -22.44
N LEU A 40 14.32 30.85 -22.85
CA LEU A 40 15.60 30.46 -22.24
C LEU A 40 16.60 31.63 -22.14
N ALA A 41 16.73 32.42 -23.22
CA ALA A 41 17.61 33.60 -23.26
C ALA A 41 17.20 34.71 -22.28
N ALA A 42 15.94 34.74 -21.85
CA ALA A 42 15.40 35.75 -20.94
C ALA A 42 15.39 35.30 -19.47
N LYS A 43 15.74 34.05 -19.14
CA LYS A 43 15.69 33.51 -17.77
C LYS A 43 16.54 34.31 -16.78
N ALA A 44 17.73 34.74 -17.21
CA ALA A 44 18.63 35.54 -16.38
C ALA A 44 18.06 36.91 -16.07
N SER A 45 17.68 37.67 -17.12
CA SER A 45 17.01 38.96 -16.95
C SER A 45 15.70 38.85 -16.19
N ALA A 46 15.01 37.71 -16.30
CA ALA A 46 13.77 37.46 -15.60
C ALA A 46 13.97 37.36 -14.08
N ARG A 47 15.02 36.66 -13.63
CA ARG A 47 15.40 36.61 -12.21
C ARG A 47 15.81 37.99 -11.69
N ASP A 48 16.59 38.75 -12.46
CA ASP A 48 17.01 40.10 -12.07
C ASP A 48 15.81 41.07 -11.93
N GLY A 49 14.85 40.97 -12.86
CA GLY A 49 13.61 41.74 -12.82
C GLY A 49 12.76 41.42 -11.59
N LEU A 50 12.62 40.14 -11.25
CA LEU A 50 11.95 39.66 -10.04
C LEU A 50 12.59 40.27 -8.78
N VAL A 51 13.91 40.16 -8.64
CA VAL A 51 14.64 40.68 -7.48
C VAL A 51 14.42 42.18 -7.31
N LYS A 52 14.59 42.95 -8.38
CA LYS A 52 14.37 44.41 -8.37
C LYS A 52 12.94 44.77 -7.98
N ALA A 53 11.94 44.06 -8.52
CA ALA A 53 10.54 44.35 -8.25
C ALA A 53 10.12 44.07 -6.80
N LEU A 54 10.61 42.97 -6.21
CA LEU A 54 10.30 42.62 -4.84
C LEU A 54 11.03 43.52 -3.83
N GLN A 55 12.30 43.86 -4.08
CA GLN A 55 13.03 44.85 -3.29
C GLN A 55 12.39 46.25 -3.38
N GLY A 56 11.89 46.63 -4.56
CA GLY A 56 11.16 47.87 -4.78
C GLY A 56 9.71 47.85 -4.29
N GLN A 57 9.24 46.77 -3.67
CA GLN A 57 7.87 46.62 -3.12
C GLN A 57 6.75 46.91 -4.12
N VAL A 58 6.97 46.62 -5.41
CA VAL A 58 6.05 46.96 -6.51
C VAL A 58 4.65 46.34 -6.36
N PHE A 59 4.54 45.24 -5.60
CA PHE A 59 3.27 44.55 -5.33
C PHE A 59 2.48 45.10 -4.13
N SER A 60 2.95 46.18 -3.50
CA SER A 60 2.25 46.87 -2.41
C SER A 60 1.90 45.96 -1.22
N GLY A 61 2.79 45.02 -0.90
CA GLY A 61 2.62 44.08 0.21
C GLY A 61 1.68 42.90 -0.08
N ARG A 62 1.12 42.78 -1.30
CA ARG A 62 0.33 41.60 -1.68
C ARG A 62 1.22 40.37 -1.84
N PRO A 63 0.69 39.17 -1.53
CA PRO A 63 1.39 37.91 -1.69
C PRO A 63 1.93 37.68 -3.11
N VAL A 64 3.18 37.23 -3.19
CA VAL A 64 3.86 36.88 -4.43
C VAL A 64 4.32 35.43 -4.41
N VAL A 65 3.86 34.66 -5.37
CA VAL A 65 4.29 33.29 -5.62
C VAL A 65 5.19 33.26 -6.86
N VAL A 66 6.31 32.55 -6.80
CA VAL A 66 7.22 32.41 -7.94
C VAL A 66 7.17 30.98 -8.45
N ARG A 67 6.74 30.79 -9.71
CA ARG A 67 6.79 29.50 -10.41
C ARG A 67 8.21 29.27 -10.91
N ILE A 68 8.91 28.33 -10.28
CA ILE A 68 10.31 28.01 -10.56
C ILE A 68 10.41 27.00 -11.70
N ASN A 69 11.57 26.93 -12.35
CA ASN A 69 11.85 25.91 -13.37
C ASN A 69 11.80 24.51 -12.75
N GLU A 70 11.55 23.50 -13.57
CA GLU A 70 11.45 22.09 -13.15
C GLU A 70 12.80 21.50 -12.70
N PRO A 71 12.80 20.49 -11.80
CA PRO A 71 14.03 19.83 -11.36
C PRO A 71 14.86 19.18 -12.48
N MET A 72 14.21 18.83 -13.60
CA MET A 72 14.84 18.27 -14.80
C MET A 72 15.73 19.26 -15.56
N SER A 73 15.68 20.55 -15.19
CA SER A 73 16.61 21.59 -15.64
C SER A 73 17.46 22.09 -14.45
N PRO A 74 18.45 21.32 -13.98
CA PRO A 74 19.07 21.54 -12.67
C PRO A 74 19.73 22.91 -12.50
N GLU A 75 20.37 23.42 -13.55
CA GLU A 75 21.04 24.73 -13.54
C GLU A 75 20.04 25.88 -13.41
N LEU A 76 18.94 25.83 -14.19
CA LEU A 76 17.88 26.83 -14.11
C LEU A 76 17.15 26.76 -12.77
N HIS A 77 16.82 25.55 -12.32
CA HIS A 77 16.17 25.32 -11.04
C HIS A 77 17.03 25.85 -9.88
N GLN A 78 18.33 25.56 -9.89
CA GLN A 78 19.26 26.05 -8.88
C GLN A 78 19.37 27.59 -8.91
N ALA A 79 19.47 28.19 -10.10
CA ALA A 79 19.52 29.64 -10.24
C ALA A 79 18.23 30.32 -9.74
N ASP A 80 17.08 29.71 -9.92
CA ASP A 80 15.81 30.21 -9.39
C ASP A 80 15.75 30.14 -7.86
N LEU A 81 16.18 29.02 -7.26
CA LEU A 81 16.27 28.89 -5.80
C LEU A 81 17.23 29.93 -5.22
N GLU A 82 18.37 30.15 -5.87
CA GLU A 82 19.36 31.13 -5.44
C GLU A 82 18.83 32.56 -5.49
N ALA A 83 18.08 32.91 -6.53
CA ALA A 83 17.47 34.23 -6.68
C ALA A 83 16.31 34.47 -5.69
N CYS A 84 15.56 33.42 -5.33
CA CYS A 84 14.32 33.57 -4.56
C CYS A 84 14.49 33.42 -3.04
N ILE A 85 15.35 32.52 -2.56
CA ILE A 85 15.40 32.18 -1.12
C ILE A 85 15.92 33.37 -0.30
N GLY A 86 15.12 33.86 0.64
CA GLY A 86 15.44 35.05 1.44
C GLY A 86 15.14 36.39 0.76
N LEU A 87 14.53 36.38 -0.43
CA LEU A 87 14.10 37.61 -1.10
C LEU A 87 12.92 38.25 -0.36
N PRO A 88 13.04 39.48 0.16
CA PRO A 88 11.94 40.14 0.88
C PRO A 88 10.72 40.31 -0.01
N GLY A 89 9.53 40.01 0.52
CA GLY A 89 8.26 40.10 -0.21
C GLY A 89 7.86 38.83 -0.96
N LEU A 90 8.74 37.85 -1.11
CA LEU A 90 8.37 36.52 -1.60
C LEU A 90 7.46 35.83 -0.58
N THR A 91 6.34 35.27 -1.04
CA THR A 91 5.42 34.49 -0.20
C THR A 91 5.66 33.00 -0.31
N ALA A 92 5.77 32.46 -1.53
CA ALA A 92 6.02 31.03 -1.75
C ALA A 92 6.69 30.75 -3.09
N LEU A 93 7.37 29.60 -3.16
CA LEU A 93 7.78 28.97 -4.41
C LEU A 93 6.67 28.04 -4.90
N MET A 94 6.43 28.01 -6.20
CA MET A 94 5.55 27.04 -6.85
C MET A 94 6.42 26.03 -7.59
N PRO A 95 6.72 24.87 -6.98
CA PRO A 95 7.37 23.78 -7.69
C PRO A 95 6.42 23.16 -8.73
N THR A 96 6.99 22.76 -9.86
CA THR A 96 6.31 22.26 -11.06
C THR A 96 6.69 20.80 -11.33
N LEU A 97 5.93 20.12 -12.19
CA LEU A 97 6.11 18.71 -12.56
C LEU A 97 6.29 17.78 -11.35
N THR A 98 5.61 18.07 -10.25
CA THR A 98 5.58 17.16 -9.09
C THR A 98 4.95 15.84 -9.52
N THR A 99 5.55 14.72 -9.15
CA THR A 99 5.06 13.36 -9.45
C THR A 99 4.76 12.57 -8.18
N GLY A 100 5.43 12.90 -7.06
CA GLY A 100 5.23 12.26 -5.77
C GLY A 100 5.67 13.15 -4.59
N PRO A 101 5.39 12.73 -3.34
CA PRO A 101 5.80 13.46 -2.15
C PRO A 101 7.33 13.62 -2.03
N GLU A 102 8.09 12.66 -2.56
CA GLU A 102 9.55 12.65 -2.52
C GLU A 102 10.18 13.84 -3.26
N ASP A 103 9.49 14.38 -4.28
CA ASP A 103 9.92 15.58 -5.00
C ASP A 103 9.92 16.81 -4.09
N LEU A 104 8.86 16.95 -3.27
CA LEU A 104 8.73 18.04 -2.31
C LEU A 104 9.66 17.87 -1.10
N ASP A 105 9.91 16.64 -0.67
CA ASP A 105 10.86 16.37 0.41
C ASP A 105 12.31 16.65 -0.02
N THR A 106 12.65 16.31 -1.26
CA THR A 106 13.94 16.67 -1.87
C THR A 106 14.10 18.19 -1.96
N LEU A 107 13.07 18.88 -2.44
CA LEU A 107 13.06 20.34 -2.50
C LEU A 107 13.16 20.95 -1.10
N HIS A 108 12.43 20.42 -0.12
CA HIS A 108 12.51 20.83 1.27
C HIS A 108 13.94 20.75 1.79
N ALA A 109 14.64 19.64 1.58
CA ALA A 109 16.02 19.46 2.03
C ALA A 109 16.96 20.50 1.40
N ARG A 110 16.84 20.74 0.08
CA ARG A 110 17.65 21.73 -0.64
C ARG A 110 17.39 23.15 -0.14
N VAL A 111 16.11 23.53 0.03
CA VAL A 111 15.72 24.84 0.52
C VAL A 111 16.17 25.03 1.97
N SER A 112 16.04 24.03 2.83
CA SER A 112 16.54 24.07 4.21
C SER A 112 18.05 24.29 4.27
N ALA A 113 18.83 23.65 3.38
CA ALA A 113 20.28 23.87 3.30
C ALA A 113 20.63 25.30 2.88
N LEU A 114 19.91 25.87 1.91
CA LEU A 114 20.10 27.25 1.45
C LEU A 114 19.68 28.28 2.51
N GLU A 115 18.59 28.02 3.24
CA GLU A 115 18.19 28.84 4.39
C GLU A 115 19.26 28.84 5.48
N ALA A 116 19.76 27.67 5.86
CA ALA A 116 20.82 27.53 6.85
C ALA A 116 22.10 28.26 6.41
N ALA A 117 22.52 28.09 5.15
CA ALA A 117 23.69 28.76 4.59
C ALA A 117 23.55 30.30 4.57
N ARG A 118 22.32 30.81 4.50
CA ARG A 118 22.00 32.25 4.49
C ARG A 118 21.61 32.81 5.86
N GLY A 119 21.65 32.00 6.92
CA GLY A 119 21.23 32.40 8.26
C GLY A 119 19.74 32.74 8.37
N LEU A 120 18.90 32.20 7.47
CA LEU A 120 17.45 32.40 7.48
C LEU A 120 16.78 31.39 8.42
N PRO A 121 15.64 31.72 9.06
CA PRO A 121 14.88 30.75 9.82
C PRO A 121 14.48 29.55 8.96
N LEU A 122 14.75 28.34 9.46
CA LEU A 122 14.34 27.10 8.79
C LEU A 122 12.82 27.07 8.62
N GLY A 123 12.35 26.76 7.41
CA GLY A 123 10.93 26.74 7.08
C GLY A 123 10.36 28.10 6.65
N SER A 124 11.19 29.15 6.56
CA SER A 124 10.74 30.50 6.17
C SER A 124 10.27 30.58 4.72
N THR A 125 10.88 29.82 3.82
CA THR A 125 10.47 29.68 2.42
C THR A 125 9.32 28.67 2.32
N ARG A 126 8.17 29.15 1.85
CA ARG A 126 6.95 28.34 1.73
C ARG A 126 6.73 27.81 0.32
N PHE A 127 5.87 26.79 0.18
CA PHE A 127 5.56 26.16 -1.10
C PHE A 127 4.08 26.28 -1.45
N LEU A 128 3.80 26.40 -2.75
CA LEU A 128 2.48 26.22 -3.35
C LEU A 128 2.63 25.25 -4.54
N PRO A 129 2.73 23.93 -4.29
CA PRO A 129 2.98 22.95 -5.34
C PRO A 129 1.91 22.94 -6.43
N LEU A 130 2.38 22.87 -7.69
CA LEU A 130 1.53 22.76 -8.86
C LEU A 130 1.26 21.26 -9.17
N MET A 131 0.00 20.89 -9.06
CA MET A 131 -0.51 19.54 -9.29
C MET A 131 -0.89 19.40 -10.77
N GLU A 132 0.08 19.06 -11.60
CA GLU A 132 -0.07 19.08 -13.06
C GLU A 132 0.34 17.79 -13.77
N THR A 133 0.65 16.74 -13.00
CA THR A 133 0.89 15.39 -13.54
C THR A 133 -0.21 14.42 -13.08
N PRO A 134 -0.53 13.38 -13.86
CA PRO A 134 -1.48 12.35 -13.41
C PRO A 134 -1.06 11.69 -12.11
N ALA A 135 0.24 11.44 -11.93
CA ALA A 135 0.79 10.86 -10.71
C ALA A 135 0.55 11.76 -9.49
N ALA A 136 0.76 13.07 -9.63
CA ALA A 136 0.46 14.00 -8.55
C ALA A 136 -1.03 14.07 -8.20
N VAL A 137 -1.93 13.98 -9.19
CA VAL A 137 -3.38 13.92 -8.92
C VAL A 137 -3.73 12.65 -8.13
N LEU A 138 -3.17 11.50 -8.49
CA LEU A 138 -3.42 10.23 -7.80
C LEU A 138 -2.79 10.17 -6.40
N ASP A 139 -1.65 10.84 -6.19
CA ASP A 139 -0.94 10.88 -4.91
C ASP A 139 -1.10 12.20 -4.14
N ALA A 140 -2.17 12.95 -4.44
CA ALA A 140 -2.39 14.29 -3.91
C ALA A 140 -2.38 14.33 -2.37
N GLN A 141 -2.87 13.28 -1.71
CA GLN A 141 -2.89 13.19 -0.24
C GLN A 141 -1.48 13.18 0.36
N ARG A 142 -0.56 12.37 -0.17
CA ARG A 142 0.80 12.30 0.38
C ARG A 142 1.58 13.57 0.04
N ILE A 143 1.37 14.11 -1.17
CA ILE A 143 1.98 15.38 -1.59
C ILE A 143 1.54 16.54 -0.70
N ALA A 144 0.27 16.60 -0.32
CA ALA A 144 -0.25 17.62 0.59
C ALA A 144 0.49 17.64 1.94
N GLN A 145 0.94 16.47 2.41
CA GLN A 145 1.62 16.26 3.70
C GLN A 145 3.16 16.34 3.61
N ALA A 146 3.72 16.39 2.41
CA ALA A 146 5.17 16.41 2.17
C ALA A 146 5.78 17.81 2.35
N GLY A 147 7.08 17.93 2.12
CA GLY A 147 7.79 19.20 2.09
C GLY A 147 8.06 19.81 3.47
N GLY A 148 8.00 18.99 4.53
CA GLY A 148 8.29 19.38 5.91
C GLY A 148 7.43 20.52 6.44
N GLY A 149 6.14 20.56 6.07
CA GLY A 149 5.19 21.59 6.52
C GLY A 149 5.34 22.96 5.84
N ARG A 150 6.04 23.02 4.69
CA ARG A 150 6.20 24.26 3.90
C ARG A 150 5.00 24.57 3.00
N ASN A 151 4.16 23.58 2.69
CA ASN A 151 3.01 23.73 1.80
C ASN A 151 1.95 24.66 2.41
N LEU A 152 1.65 25.77 1.75
CA LEU A 152 0.55 26.68 2.11
C LEU A 152 -0.79 26.24 1.50
N GLY A 153 -0.71 25.49 0.43
CA GLY A 153 -1.84 25.04 -0.37
C GLY A 153 -1.37 24.14 -1.50
N LEU A 154 -2.32 23.65 -2.29
CA LEU A 154 -2.06 22.97 -3.56
C LEU A 154 -2.76 23.73 -4.67
N MET A 155 -2.13 23.83 -5.83
CA MET A 155 -2.73 24.47 -7.01
C MET A 155 -2.89 23.45 -8.14
N LEU A 156 -4.06 23.40 -8.77
CA LEU A 156 -4.29 22.53 -9.93
C LEU A 156 -3.66 23.16 -11.19
N GLY A 157 -2.77 22.43 -11.86
CA GLY A 157 -2.19 22.85 -13.14
C GLY A 157 -2.76 22.03 -14.30
N HIS A 158 -3.58 22.65 -15.15
CA HIS A 158 -4.25 21.92 -16.23
C HIS A 158 -3.38 21.73 -17.48
N GLY A 159 -2.35 22.55 -17.69
CA GLY A 159 -1.56 22.59 -18.94
C GLY A 159 -0.90 21.25 -19.25
N ASP A 160 0.09 20.87 -18.45
CA ASP A 160 0.77 19.58 -18.58
C ASP A 160 -0.15 18.40 -18.26
N LEU A 161 -1.16 18.59 -17.41
CA LEU A 161 -2.12 17.53 -17.13
C LEU A 161 -2.87 17.11 -18.40
N PHE A 162 -3.32 18.06 -19.22
CA PHE A 162 -3.94 17.77 -20.52
C PHE A 162 -2.94 17.14 -21.49
N ARG A 163 -1.70 17.62 -21.51
CA ARG A 163 -0.63 17.04 -22.34
C ARG A 163 -0.38 15.57 -22.00
N PHE A 164 -0.32 15.21 -20.72
CA PHE A 164 -0.02 13.83 -20.30
C PHE A 164 -1.23 12.89 -20.38
N THR A 165 -2.44 13.41 -20.20
CA THR A 165 -3.67 12.58 -20.23
C THR A 165 -4.31 12.50 -21.61
N GLY A 166 -4.01 13.43 -22.51
CA GLY A 166 -4.75 13.62 -23.76
C GLY A 166 -6.17 14.17 -23.57
N ALA A 167 -6.51 14.64 -22.37
CA ALA A 167 -7.84 15.15 -22.08
C ALA A 167 -8.14 16.45 -22.85
N LEU A 168 -9.39 16.60 -23.30
CA LEU A 168 -9.81 17.76 -24.06
C LEU A 168 -9.97 18.98 -23.14
N PRO A 169 -9.27 20.11 -23.42
CA PRO A 169 -9.46 21.35 -22.67
C PRO A 169 -10.91 21.83 -22.74
N HIS A 170 -11.43 22.32 -21.61
CA HIS A 170 -12.80 22.87 -21.48
C HIS A 170 -13.96 21.89 -21.71
N ALA A 171 -13.72 20.58 -21.83
CA ALA A 171 -14.81 19.61 -21.77
C ALA A 171 -15.33 19.47 -20.34
N GLU A 172 -16.64 19.28 -20.20
CA GLU A 172 -17.39 19.43 -18.94
C GLU A 172 -16.89 18.54 -17.79
N LEU A 173 -16.42 17.33 -18.09
CA LEU A 173 -15.99 16.37 -17.06
C LEU A 173 -14.46 16.26 -16.92
N THR A 174 -13.69 16.92 -17.79
CA THR A 174 -12.22 16.73 -17.88
C THR A 174 -11.51 17.02 -16.56
N LEU A 175 -11.98 18.01 -15.80
CA LEU A 175 -11.36 18.43 -14.54
C LEU A 175 -12.06 17.89 -13.28
N SER A 176 -13.15 17.13 -13.39
CA SER A 176 -13.94 16.70 -12.23
C SER A 176 -13.12 15.87 -11.24
N HIS A 177 -12.45 14.81 -11.71
CA HIS A 177 -11.63 13.99 -10.83
C HIS A 177 -10.41 14.75 -10.25
N PRO A 178 -9.59 15.46 -11.07
CA PRO A 178 -8.49 16.26 -10.54
C PRO A 178 -8.91 17.30 -9.49
N ARG A 179 -10.03 17.99 -9.72
CA ARG A 179 -10.59 18.96 -8.77
C ARG A 179 -11.00 18.30 -7.45
N SER A 180 -11.76 17.20 -7.52
CA SER A 180 -12.18 16.47 -6.32
C SER A 180 -10.99 15.93 -5.51
N ALA A 181 -10.03 15.30 -6.18
CA ALA A 181 -8.86 14.72 -5.54
C ALA A 181 -8.03 15.79 -4.79
N LEU A 182 -7.77 16.92 -5.45
CA LEU A 182 -6.98 18.00 -4.88
C LEU A 182 -7.67 18.66 -3.68
N VAL A 183 -8.97 18.99 -3.78
CA VAL A 183 -9.70 19.60 -2.66
C VAL A 183 -9.72 18.68 -1.44
N MET A 184 -10.01 17.39 -1.63
CA MET A 184 -9.99 16.42 -0.53
C MET A 184 -8.62 16.34 0.14
N ALA A 185 -7.55 16.25 -0.66
CA ALA A 185 -6.19 16.19 -0.17
C ALA A 185 -5.76 17.45 0.60
N ALA A 186 -5.99 18.64 0.02
CA ALA A 186 -5.63 19.91 0.63
C ALA A 186 -6.37 20.10 1.97
N ARG A 187 -7.69 19.85 2.00
CA ARG A 187 -8.48 19.98 3.22
C ARG A 187 -8.11 18.95 4.28
N ALA A 188 -7.79 17.72 3.89
CA ALA A 188 -7.30 16.70 4.82
C ALA A 188 -5.97 17.09 5.48
N ALA A 189 -5.08 17.77 4.74
CA ALA A 189 -3.83 18.31 5.26
C ALA A 189 -3.98 19.67 5.97
N GLY A 190 -5.18 20.27 5.97
CA GLY A 190 -5.41 21.58 6.59
C GLY A 190 -4.81 22.76 5.82
N ILE A 191 -4.58 22.60 4.51
CA ILE A 191 -4.03 23.64 3.61
C ILE A 191 -5.07 24.04 2.55
N GLU A 192 -4.80 25.12 1.81
CA GLU A 192 -5.78 25.70 0.89
C GLU A 192 -5.72 25.09 -0.53
N PRO A 193 -6.87 24.73 -1.14
CA PRO A 193 -6.93 24.34 -2.55
C PRO A 193 -7.14 25.56 -3.47
N PHE A 194 -6.35 25.66 -4.54
CA PHE A 194 -6.47 26.68 -5.60
C PHE A 194 -6.72 26.07 -6.98
N ASP A 195 -7.74 26.58 -7.67
CA ASP A 195 -8.17 26.05 -8.96
C ASP A 195 -7.33 26.60 -10.11
N THR A 196 -7.42 25.91 -11.23
CA THR A 196 -6.64 26.11 -12.43
C THR A 196 -7.15 27.28 -13.28
N PRO A 197 -6.32 27.94 -14.11
CA PRO A 197 -6.78 29.05 -14.91
C PRO A 197 -7.76 28.65 -16.02
N TYR A 198 -8.53 29.61 -16.50
CA TYR A 198 -9.36 29.47 -17.70
C TYR A 198 -8.68 30.16 -18.89
N THR A 199 -8.31 29.40 -19.92
CA THR A 199 -7.45 29.91 -21.01
C THR A 199 -8.16 30.71 -22.08
N LYS A 200 -9.49 30.62 -22.22
CA LYS A 200 -10.24 31.44 -23.19
C LYS A 200 -10.56 32.83 -22.62
N ILE A 201 -9.57 33.73 -22.65
CA ILE A 201 -9.64 35.07 -22.01
C ILE A 201 -10.88 35.89 -22.43
N GLY A 202 -11.32 35.78 -23.69
CA GLY A 202 -12.49 36.50 -24.21
C GLY A 202 -13.86 35.85 -23.89
N ASP A 203 -13.87 34.60 -23.42
CA ASP A 203 -15.12 33.88 -23.14
C ASP A 203 -15.52 34.06 -21.67
N ARG A 204 -16.30 35.13 -21.43
CA ARG A 204 -16.77 35.46 -20.09
C ARG A 204 -17.77 34.44 -19.53
N ILE A 205 -18.63 33.88 -20.38
CA ILE A 205 -19.63 32.88 -19.95
C ILE A 205 -18.93 31.59 -19.55
N GLY A 206 -17.97 31.14 -20.36
CA GLY A 206 -17.12 29.99 -20.05
C GLY A 206 -16.31 30.19 -18.77
N LEU A 207 -15.78 31.40 -18.54
CA LEU A 207 -15.10 31.74 -17.29
C LEU A 207 -16.05 31.67 -16.08
N GLU A 208 -17.28 32.19 -16.20
CA GLU A 208 -18.27 32.11 -15.13
C GLU A 208 -18.64 30.65 -14.80
N LYS A 209 -18.83 29.80 -15.82
CA LYS A 209 -19.06 28.36 -15.63
C LYS A 209 -17.87 27.69 -14.94
N HIS A 210 -16.65 27.93 -15.43
CA HIS A 210 -15.42 27.34 -14.90
C HIS A 210 -15.19 27.71 -13.43
N ALA A 211 -15.36 28.99 -13.07
CA ALA A 211 -15.20 29.46 -11.70
C ALA A 211 -16.31 28.96 -10.77
N HIS A 212 -17.54 28.86 -11.27
CA HIS A 212 -18.64 28.25 -10.52
C HIS A 212 -18.40 26.77 -10.23
N GLU A 213 -17.89 26.00 -11.20
CA GLU A 213 -17.50 24.61 -10.98
C GLU A 213 -16.39 24.48 -9.94
N GLY A 214 -15.35 25.32 -9.99
CA GLY A 214 -14.30 25.36 -8.97
C GLY A 214 -14.87 25.63 -7.59
N ARG A 215 -15.78 26.61 -7.47
CA ARG A 215 -16.49 26.90 -6.22
C ARG A 215 -17.30 25.70 -5.71
N ILE A 216 -18.04 25.00 -6.57
CA ILE A 216 -18.82 23.80 -6.20
C ILE A 216 -17.91 22.72 -5.61
N HIS A 217 -16.73 22.52 -6.17
CA HIS A 217 -15.77 21.53 -5.65
C HIS A 217 -15.17 21.93 -4.31
N GLY A 218 -15.22 23.21 -3.92
CA GLY A 218 -14.74 23.71 -2.63
C GLY A 218 -13.37 24.41 -2.65
N PHE A 219 -12.94 24.87 -3.82
CA PHE A 219 -11.74 25.69 -3.98
C PHE A 219 -11.85 27.04 -3.26
N THR A 220 -10.72 27.53 -2.72
CA THR A 220 -10.64 28.82 -2.01
C THR A 220 -10.46 29.99 -2.99
N GLY A 221 -9.77 29.72 -4.09
CA GLY A 221 -9.55 30.69 -5.15
C GLY A 221 -9.23 30.02 -6.47
N GLN A 222 -9.10 30.82 -7.51
CA GLN A 222 -8.76 30.36 -8.85
C GLN A 222 -7.66 31.22 -9.45
N CYS A 223 -6.79 30.55 -10.19
CA CYS A 223 -5.77 31.21 -10.99
C CYS A 223 -6.38 32.02 -12.17
N CYS A 224 -5.79 33.17 -12.46
CA CYS A 224 -6.14 34.05 -13.56
C CYS A 224 -4.90 34.26 -14.46
N LEU A 225 -5.13 34.34 -15.77
CA LEU A 225 -4.10 34.64 -16.78
C LEU A 225 -4.15 36.08 -17.26
N HIS A 226 -5.29 36.76 -17.06
CA HIS A 226 -5.49 38.12 -17.55
C HIS A 226 -6.29 38.97 -16.55
N PRO A 227 -5.98 40.28 -16.40
CA PRO A 227 -6.71 41.18 -15.51
C PRO A 227 -8.22 41.21 -15.69
N SER A 228 -8.72 41.02 -16.92
CA SER A 228 -10.17 40.99 -17.20
C SER A 228 -10.93 39.84 -16.52
N GLN A 229 -10.21 38.84 -16.01
CA GLN A 229 -10.81 37.69 -15.32
C GLN A 229 -11.02 37.97 -13.82
N LEU A 230 -10.30 38.94 -13.25
CA LEU A 230 -10.26 39.20 -11.81
C LEU A 230 -11.65 39.51 -11.25
N ASP A 231 -12.41 40.39 -11.89
CA ASP A 231 -13.72 40.80 -11.39
C ASP A 231 -14.71 39.64 -11.33
N VAL A 232 -14.69 38.76 -12.33
CA VAL A 232 -15.57 37.59 -12.39
C VAL A 232 -15.20 36.59 -11.30
N VAL A 233 -13.91 36.26 -11.19
CA VAL A 233 -13.42 35.27 -10.24
C VAL A 233 -13.56 35.77 -8.80
N ASN A 234 -13.19 37.02 -8.51
CA ASN A 234 -13.36 37.62 -7.19
C ASN A 234 -14.83 37.58 -6.75
N ARG A 235 -15.76 37.95 -7.64
CA ARG A 235 -17.20 37.89 -7.34
C ARG A 235 -17.67 36.47 -7.07
N LEU A 236 -17.28 35.49 -7.89
CA LEU A 236 -17.75 34.11 -7.75
C LEU A 236 -17.11 33.37 -6.58
N MET A 237 -15.87 33.70 -6.20
CA MET A 237 -15.21 33.09 -5.04
C MET A 237 -15.57 33.79 -3.72
N THR A 238 -16.22 34.96 -3.77
CA THR A 238 -16.74 35.63 -2.57
C THR A 238 -18.07 34.99 -2.14
N PRO A 239 -18.30 34.68 -0.85
CA PRO A 239 -19.61 34.27 -0.35
C PRO A 239 -20.70 35.30 -0.67
N THR A 240 -21.85 34.83 -1.13
CA THR A 240 -23.01 35.65 -1.46
C THR A 240 -23.71 36.16 -0.21
N ALA A 241 -24.48 37.25 -0.36
CA ALA A 241 -25.27 37.79 0.75
C ALA A 241 -26.30 36.77 1.30
N SER A 242 -26.85 35.91 0.44
CA SER A 242 -27.78 34.85 0.84
C SER A 242 -27.10 33.76 1.65
N GLU A 243 -25.90 33.30 1.25
CA GLU A 243 -25.11 32.32 2.02
C GLU A 243 -24.70 32.88 3.39
N LEU A 244 -24.29 34.15 3.46
CA LEU A 244 -23.97 34.80 4.72
C LEU A 244 -25.21 34.98 5.61
N ALA A 245 -26.35 35.37 5.03
CA ALA A 245 -27.60 35.50 5.76
C ALA A 245 -28.10 34.15 6.29
N TRP A 246 -28.01 33.08 5.48
CA TRP A 246 -28.30 31.72 5.91
C TRP A 246 -27.39 31.29 7.05
N ALA A 247 -26.07 31.51 6.92
CA ALA A 247 -25.12 31.16 7.96
C ALA A 247 -25.41 31.89 9.29
N ARG A 248 -25.77 33.18 9.24
CA ARG A 248 -26.20 33.95 10.42
C ARG A 248 -27.45 33.37 11.07
N ARG A 249 -28.48 33.03 10.27
CA ARG A 249 -29.72 32.40 10.78
C ARG A 249 -29.44 31.05 11.45
N VAL A 250 -28.55 30.24 10.86
CA VAL A 250 -28.15 28.95 11.42
C VAL A 250 -27.42 29.12 12.76
N THR A 251 -26.53 30.09 12.89
CA THR A 251 -25.85 30.39 14.17
C THR A 251 -26.79 30.99 15.22
N GLU A 252 -27.75 31.82 14.79
CA GLU A 252 -28.78 32.41 15.66
C GLU A 252 -29.71 31.31 16.21
N ALA A 253 -30.13 30.35 15.37
CA ALA A 253 -30.91 29.19 15.79
C ALA A 253 -30.20 28.35 16.87
N GLN A 254 -28.86 28.26 16.83
CA GLN A 254 -28.07 27.62 17.90
C GLN A 254 -28.11 28.43 19.19
N ALA A 255 -27.85 29.74 19.09
CA ALA A 255 -27.82 30.63 20.25
C ALA A 255 -29.16 30.69 20.99
N HIS A 256 -30.27 30.56 20.27
CA HIS A 256 -31.63 30.54 20.84
C HIS A 256 -32.14 29.15 21.24
N GLY A 257 -31.29 28.11 21.21
CA GLY A 257 -31.64 26.76 21.68
C GLY A 257 -32.62 26.00 20.77
N ALA A 258 -32.88 26.46 19.54
CA ALA A 258 -33.78 25.80 18.60
C ALA A 258 -33.27 24.43 18.13
N LEU A 259 -31.97 24.20 18.25
CA LEU A 259 -31.32 22.92 18.00
C LEU A 259 -31.49 21.91 19.15
N ALA A 260 -32.18 22.22 20.25
CA ALA A 260 -32.38 21.27 21.35
C ALA A 260 -33.70 20.47 21.24
N THR A 261 -34.54 20.68 20.22
CA THR A 261 -35.93 20.19 20.27
C THR A 261 -36.53 19.89 18.89
N LEU A 262 -36.56 18.61 18.49
CA LEU A 262 -37.40 18.11 17.39
C LEU A 262 -38.92 18.21 17.70
N THR A 263 -39.30 18.57 18.93
CA THR A 263 -40.69 18.57 19.41
C THR A 263 -41.34 19.94 19.56
N ARG A 264 -40.65 21.06 19.29
CA ARG A 264 -41.36 22.35 19.22
C ARG A 264 -41.98 22.50 17.84
N LYS A 265 -43.22 22.01 17.71
CA LYS A 265 -44.17 22.58 16.73
C LYS A 265 -44.05 24.11 16.87
N VAL A 266 -43.62 24.75 15.79
CA VAL A 266 -43.95 26.16 15.53
C VAL A 266 -45.48 26.22 15.54
N PRO A 267 -46.11 27.12 16.31
CA PRO A 267 -47.12 27.89 15.60
C PRO A 267 -47.45 29.29 16.17
N GLY A 268 -47.94 30.16 15.29
CA GLY A 268 -49.00 31.13 15.63
C GLY A 268 -50.32 30.44 16.02
N ILE A 269 -50.27 29.49 16.96
CA ILE A 269 -51.44 28.84 17.56
C ILE A 269 -51.16 28.81 19.06
N ALA A 270 -52.00 29.54 19.80
CA ALA A 270 -52.02 29.53 21.26
C ALA A 270 -52.54 28.18 21.75
N THR A 271 -51.88 27.59 22.76
CA THR A 271 -52.53 26.77 23.79
C THR A 271 -51.77 26.87 25.11
N THR A 272 -52.58 26.86 26.15
CA THR A 272 -52.38 27.12 27.58
C THR A 272 -51.55 26.08 28.34
N GLU A 273 -50.85 26.59 29.37
CA GLU A 273 -50.53 26.02 30.69
C GLU A 273 -49.68 24.74 30.84
N ASP A 274 -48.48 24.98 31.39
CA ASP A 274 -47.77 24.26 32.47
C ASP A 274 -47.87 22.74 32.61
N SER A 275 -46.75 22.07 32.31
CA SER A 275 -46.28 20.96 33.14
C SER A 275 -44.75 20.88 33.15
N GLU A 276 -44.19 21.04 34.35
CA GLU A 276 -42.82 20.82 34.80
C GLU A 276 -42.03 19.75 34.02
N ARG A 277 -40.96 20.14 33.29
CA ARG A 277 -39.80 19.28 32.99
C ARG A 277 -38.52 20.13 32.96
N GLY A 278 -37.49 19.63 33.67
CA GLY A 278 -36.27 20.34 34.07
C GLY A 278 -35.39 20.89 32.93
N PRO A 279 -34.27 21.56 33.28
CA PRO A 279 -33.44 22.27 32.32
C PRO A 279 -32.99 21.33 31.20
N ALA A 280 -33.30 21.70 29.96
CA ALA A 280 -32.81 21.01 28.78
C ALA A 280 -31.30 20.83 28.93
N SER A 281 -30.83 19.59 28.91
CA SER A 281 -29.41 19.31 29.03
C SER A 281 -28.68 20.06 27.91
N ALA A 282 -27.69 20.86 28.29
CA ALA A 282 -26.82 21.60 27.38
C ALA A 282 -25.92 20.69 26.51
N ALA A 283 -26.28 19.42 26.34
CA ALA A 283 -25.43 18.34 25.81
C ALA A 283 -26.11 17.52 24.70
N THR A 284 -27.21 18.00 24.11
CA THR A 284 -27.74 17.40 22.87
C THR A 284 -27.51 18.33 21.69
N GLU A 285 -26.64 17.90 20.79
CA GLU A 285 -26.48 18.39 19.42
C GLU A 285 -27.73 18.06 18.58
N GLY A 286 -28.90 18.61 18.95
CA GLY A 286 -30.15 18.26 18.27
C GLY A 286 -30.31 18.96 16.91
N MET A 287 -31.48 18.76 16.30
CA MET A 287 -31.81 19.18 14.93
C MET A 287 -32.92 20.25 14.97
N ALA A 288 -32.89 21.19 14.02
CA ALA A 288 -33.90 22.23 13.83
C ALA A 288 -34.29 22.36 12.34
N ILE A 289 -35.42 22.99 12.02
CA ILE A 289 -35.74 23.37 10.64
C ILE A 289 -35.49 24.88 10.48
N VAL A 290 -34.60 25.27 9.57
CA VAL A 290 -34.35 26.66 9.19
C VAL A 290 -34.59 26.78 7.69
N ASP A 291 -35.45 27.70 7.27
CA ASP A 291 -35.83 27.90 5.87
C ASP A 291 -36.33 26.63 5.15
N GLY A 292 -37.04 25.75 5.88
CA GLY A 292 -37.54 24.48 5.35
C GLY A 292 -36.50 23.37 5.20
N GLN A 293 -35.23 23.62 5.56
CA GLN A 293 -34.16 22.63 5.57
C GLN A 293 -33.90 22.12 6.99
N LEU A 294 -33.69 20.81 7.13
CA LEU A 294 -33.26 20.20 8.39
C LEU A 294 -31.79 20.55 8.68
N ILE A 295 -31.57 21.39 9.69
CA ILE A 295 -30.28 21.86 10.18
C ILE A 295 -29.86 21.04 11.40
N GLY A 296 -28.57 20.72 11.47
CA GLY A 296 -27.96 19.98 12.56
C GLY A 296 -26.48 20.33 12.71
N PRO A 297 -25.72 19.59 13.52
CA PRO A 297 -24.30 19.87 13.79
C PRO A 297 -23.41 20.06 12.55
N PRO A 298 -23.58 19.29 11.45
CA PRO A 298 -22.81 19.53 10.22
C PRO A 298 -23.08 20.90 9.58
N HIS A 299 -24.32 21.38 9.65
CA HIS A 299 -24.74 22.67 9.08
C HIS A 299 -24.23 23.85 9.92
N LEU A 300 -24.15 23.69 11.25
CA LEU A 300 -23.49 24.67 12.13
C LEU A 300 -22.00 24.82 11.79
N LYS A 301 -21.31 23.68 11.58
CA LYS A 301 -19.90 23.68 11.18
C LYS A 301 -19.70 24.37 9.82
N ALA A 302 -20.63 24.16 8.88
CA ALA A 302 -20.62 24.85 7.58
C ALA A 302 -20.90 26.37 7.71
N ALA A 303 -21.88 26.76 8.52
CA ALA A 303 -22.22 28.17 8.78
C ALA A 303 -21.06 28.92 9.46
N HIS A 304 -20.42 28.31 10.47
CA HIS A 304 -19.23 28.87 11.10
C HIS A 304 -18.08 29.08 10.12
N ARG A 305 -17.86 28.14 9.18
CA ARG A 305 -16.87 28.30 8.12
C ARG A 305 -17.18 29.48 7.21
N LEU A 306 -18.44 29.67 6.79
CA LEU A 306 -18.85 30.80 5.94
C LEU A 306 -18.71 32.16 6.64
N LEU A 307 -18.95 32.22 7.95
CA LEU A 307 -18.85 33.46 8.73
C LEU A 307 -17.44 33.77 9.22
N GLY A 308 -16.45 32.91 8.92
CA GLY A 308 -15.11 33.01 9.50
C GLY A 308 -15.07 32.82 11.02
N LEU A 309 -16.13 32.26 11.59
CA LEU A 309 -16.28 31.95 13.02
C LEU A 309 -15.74 30.56 13.37
N ALA A 310 -15.54 29.70 12.37
CA ALA A 310 -14.77 28.49 12.55
C ALA A 310 -13.34 28.92 12.87
N PRO A 311 -12.73 28.45 13.97
CA PRO A 311 -11.29 28.61 14.10
C PRO A 311 -10.70 27.97 12.84
N LEU A 312 -10.08 28.81 11.99
CA LEU A 312 -8.99 28.34 11.13
C LEU A 312 -8.19 27.46 12.07
N ARG A 313 -8.04 26.17 11.76
CA ARG A 313 -7.19 25.30 12.56
C ARG A 313 -5.88 26.07 12.69
N ALA A 314 -5.66 26.65 13.87
CA ALA A 314 -4.39 27.26 14.17
C ALA A 314 -3.42 26.13 13.90
N THR A 315 -2.48 26.34 12.99
CA THR A 315 -1.25 25.55 13.00
C THR A 315 -0.82 25.60 14.44
N ALA A 316 -1.02 24.50 15.16
CA ALA A 316 -0.99 24.54 16.60
C ALA A 316 0.35 25.14 16.99
N GLY A 317 0.28 26.27 17.71
CA GLY A 317 1.44 26.88 18.30
C GLY A 317 2.19 25.83 19.09
N SER A 318 3.50 25.96 19.09
CA SER A 318 4.48 25.15 19.82
C SER A 318 4.19 25.11 21.33
N GLY A 319 3.22 24.30 21.75
CA GLY A 319 2.92 23.99 23.15
C GLY A 319 2.16 22.67 23.24
N ASP A 320 2.73 21.68 23.94
CA ASP A 320 2.24 20.33 24.28
C ASP A 320 1.05 19.79 23.47
N VAL A 321 1.21 19.74 22.14
CA VAL A 321 0.36 18.92 21.29
C VAL A 321 1.06 17.60 21.09
N VAL A 322 0.45 16.54 21.61
CA VAL A 322 0.86 15.16 21.30
C VAL A 322 0.41 14.87 19.87
N VAL A 323 1.34 15.03 18.92
CA VAL A 323 1.16 14.53 17.56
C VAL A 323 1.23 13.01 17.62
N GLY A 324 0.19 12.34 17.13
CA GLY A 324 0.20 10.89 17.02
C GLY A 324 1.39 10.46 16.15
N ARG A 325 2.36 9.78 16.75
CA ARG A 325 3.49 9.22 16.00
C ARG A 325 2.98 8.01 15.21
N HIS A 326 3.16 8.03 13.90
CA HIS A 326 3.04 6.81 13.12
C HIS A 326 4.16 5.85 13.56
N VAL A 327 3.80 4.75 14.21
CA VAL A 327 4.75 3.72 14.62
C VAL A 327 5.07 2.89 13.37
N SER A 328 6.14 3.26 12.67
CA SER A 328 6.72 2.40 11.65
C SER A 328 7.51 1.30 12.35
N HIS A 329 7.20 0.05 12.01
CA HIS A 329 7.99 -1.12 12.40
C HIS A 329 8.98 -1.53 11.30
N ALA A 330 9.14 -0.71 10.25
CA ALA A 330 10.12 -0.94 9.20
C ALA A 330 11.53 -0.91 9.78
N LEU A 331 12.39 -1.81 9.31
CA LEU A 331 13.82 -1.77 9.58
C LEU A 331 14.42 -0.58 8.84
N ASP A 332 14.50 0.58 9.48
CA ASP A 332 15.03 1.83 8.93
C ASP A 332 16.57 1.86 8.81
N ARG A 333 17.22 0.69 8.69
CA ARG A 333 18.68 0.59 8.54
C ARG A 333 19.06 -0.21 7.28
N PRO A 334 20.12 0.20 6.56
CA PRO A 334 20.67 -0.59 5.45
C PRO A 334 21.01 -2.01 5.91
N THR A 335 20.54 -3.02 5.18
CA THR A 335 20.87 -4.42 5.45
C THR A 335 22.27 -4.75 4.92
N ARG A 336 23.07 -5.43 5.74
CA ARG A 336 24.40 -5.96 5.39
C ARG A 336 24.36 -7.49 5.27
N ALA A 337 25.41 -8.04 4.67
CA ALA A 337 25.58 -9.50 4.60
C ALA A 337 25.61 -10.10 6.02
N ASP A 338 24.85 -11.17 6.21
CA ASP A 338 24.75 -11.94 7.45
C ASP A 338 24.14 -11.18 8.66
N ASP A 339 23.54 -10.01 8.42
CA ASP A 339 22.81 -9.27 9.45
C ASP A 339 21.72 -10.13 10.08
N ARG A 340 21.68 -10.16 11.42
CA ARG A 340 20.56 -10.74 12.15
C ARG A 340 19.46 -9.71 12.33
N LEU A 341 18.26 -10.06 11.89
CA LEU A 341 17.07 -9.22 12.08
C LEU A 341 16.42 -9.61 13.42
N PRO A 342 16.18 -8.65 14.32
CA PRO A 342 15.56 -8.95 15.59
C PRO A 342 14.12 -9.43 15.37
N ASN A 343 13.74 -10.45 16.12
CA ASN A 343 12.37 -10.90 16.23
C ASN A 343 12.03 -11.08 17.71
N PRO A 344 11.14 -10.23 18.29
CA PRO A 344 10.81 -10.30 19.70
C PRO A 344 9.75 -11.36 20.02
N TYR A 345 9.18 -12.03 19.02
CA TYR A 345 8.02 -12.89 19.20
C TYR A 345 8.42 -14.35 19.48
N GLU A 346 7.84 -14.89 20.54
CA GLU A 346 7.75 -16.33 20.78
C GLU A 346 6.28 -16.75 20.67
N MET A 347 6.03 -17.95 20.15
CA MET A 347 4.67 -18.45 19.97
C MET A 347 4.58 -19.92 20.32
N THR A 348 3.67 -20.23 21.25
CA THR A 348 3.31 -21.60 21.59
C THR A 348 2.34 -22.15 20.56
N ALA A 349 2.71 -23.26 19.90
CA ALA A 349 1.83 -23.91 18.94
C ALA A 349 0.75 -24.71 19.67
N THR A 350 -0.49 -24.24 19.64
CA THR A 350 -1.60 -24.91 20.35
C THR A 350 -2.35 -25.91 19.49
N ALA A 351 -3.14 -26.79 20.12
CA ALA A 351 -4.02 -27.72 19.40
C ALA A 351 -5.01 -26.97 18.50
N GLY A 352 -5.63 -25.89 19.01
CA GLY A 352 -6.57 -25.08 18.23
C GLY A 352 -5.92 -24.44 16.99
N MET A 353 -4.66 -24.02 17.08
CA MET A 353 -3.94 -23.49 15.91
C MET A 353 -3.77 -24.55 14.82
N ARG A 354 -3.42 -25.76 15.24
CA ARG A 354 -3.27 -26.91 14.37
C ARG A 354 -4.61 -27.34 13.76
N ASP A 355 -5.68 -27.33 14.53
CA ASP A 355 -7.00 -27.74 14.06
C ASP A 355 -7.52 -26.76 13.01
N LEU A 356 -7.37 -25.45 13.23
CA LEU A 356 -7.67 -24.44 12.21
C LEU A 356 -6.83 -24.65 10.94
N TRP A 357 -5.54 -24.99 11.09
CA TRP A 357 -4.66 -25.28 9.97
C TRP A 357 -5.17 -26.48 9.16
N VAL A 358 -5.47 -27.61 9.80
CA VAL A 358 -5.92 -28.83 9.11
C VAL A 358 -7.31 -28.65 8.47
N GLN A 359 -8.18 -27.83 9.08
CA GLN A 359 -9.46 -27.44 8.47
C GLN A 359 -9.30 -26.59 7.21
N SER A 360 -8.24 -25.76 7.17
CA SER A 360 -7.93 -24.88 6.05
C SER A 360 -7.17 -25.61 4.94
N PHE A 361 -6.26 -26.51 5.33
CA PHE A 361 -5.35 -27.25 4.46
C PHE A 361 -5.49 -28.74 4.75
N TYR A 362 -6.33 -29.42 3.98
CA TYR A 362 -6.54 -30.85 4.12
C TYR A 362 -5.25 -31.64 3.80
N SER A 363 -5.01 -32.73 4.52
CA SER A 363 -3.98 -33.73 4.21
C SER A 363 -4.56 -35.14 4.35
N HIS A 364 -4.18 -36.03 3.43
CA HIS A 364 -4.51 -37.46 3.49
C HIS A 364 -3.38 -38.27 4.15
N ASP A 365 -2.35 -37.61 4.67
CA ASP A 365 -1.17 -38.26 5.21
C ASP A 365 -1.43 -38.68 6.65
N ARG A 366 -1.30 -39.98 6.95
CA ARG A 366 -1.50 -40.52 8.31
C ARG A 366 -0.58 -39.91 9.36
N ILE A 367 0.56 -39.39 8.93
CA ILE A 367 1.48 -38.62 9.78
C ILE A 367 0.82 -37.35 10.36
N VAL A 368 -0.22 -36.82 9.70
CA VAL A 368 -0.99 -35.64 10.10
C VAL A 368 -2.42 -36.00 10.52
N THR A 369 -2.94 -37.19 10.21
CA THR A 369 -4.33 -37.57 10.53
C THR A 369 -4.46 -38.66 11.60
N SER A 370 -3.38 -39.33 12.01
CA SER A 370 -3.40 -40.39 13.03
C SER A 370 -2.29 -40.22 14.08
N ALA A 371 -2.67 -39.93 15.33
CA ALA A 371 -1.72 -39.81 16.46
C ALA A 371 -0.95 -41.12 16.70
N PRO A 372 -1.58 -42.31 16.73
CA PRO A 372 -0.84 -43.57 16.90
C PRO A 372 0.20 -43.81 15.80
N PHE A 373 -0.13 -43.48 14.54
CA PHE A 373 0.80 -43.62 13.42
C PHE A 373 1.98 -42.64 13.55
N ALA A 374 1.70 -41.36 13.80
CA ALA A 374 2.72 -40.34 13.99
C ALA A 374 3.63 -40.63 15.20
N ALA A 375 3.08 -41.19 16.29
CA ALA A 375 3.84 -41.58 17.47
C ALA A 375 4.81 -42.74 17.19
N ARG A 376 4.42 -43.73 16.36
CA ARG A 376 5.34 -44.79 15.89
C ARG A 376 6.51 -44.23 15.10
N LEU A 377 6.28 -43.18 14.32
CA LEU A 377 7.33 -42.43 13.62
C LEU A 377 8.13 -41.49 14.54
N GLY A 378 7.84 -41.43 15.84
CA GLY A 378 8.61 -40.63 16.81
C GLY A 378 8.33 -39.13 16.77
N LEU A 379 7.31 -38.71 16.04
CA LEU A 379 7.02 -37.29 15.86
C LEU A 379 6.32 -36.67 17.07
N THR A 380 5.56 -37.49 17.79
CA THR A 380 4.64 -37.04 18.84
C THR A 380 4.40 -38.13 19.88
N THR A 381 3.63 -37.85 20.93
CA THR A 381 3.11 -38.87 21.85
C THR A 381 1.84 -39.51 21.29
N PRO A 382 1.41 -40.70 21.75
CA PRO A 382 0.18 -41.34 21.27
C PRO A 382 -1.10 -40.50 21.44
N GLU A 383 -1.10 -39.52 22.35
CA GLU A 383 -2.25 -38.68 22.71
C GLU A 383 -2.25 -37.31 22.02
N THR A 384 -1.16 -36.94 21.34
CA THR A 384 -0.98 -35.61 20.74
C THR A 384 -0.67 -35.73 19.26
N MET A 385 -1.09 -34.75 18.46
CA MET A 385 -0.78 -34.71 17.04
C MET A 385 0.46 -33.85 16.75
N PRO A 386 1.29 -34.20 15.75
CA PRO A 386 2.38 -33.32 15.33
C PRO A 386 1.83 -32.12 14.55
N LEU A 387 2.63 -31.06 14.44
CA LEU A 387 2.32 -29.95 13.54
C LEU A 387 2.66 -30.34 12.09
N PRO A 388 1.78 -30.03 11.11
CA PRO A 388 2.06 -30.28 9.70
C PRO A 388 3.32 -29.55 9.22
N PHE A 389 4.06 -30.14 8.29
CA PHE A 389 5.26 -29.53 7.70
C PHE A 389 5.02 -28.10 7.19
N MET A 390 3.91 -27.87 6.45
CA MET A 390 3.60 -26.55 5.92
C MET A 390 3.20 -25.55 7.01
N MET A 391 2.66 -26.02 8.13
CA MET A 391 2.45 -25.17 9.31
C MET A 391 3.81 -24.78 9.92
N GLY A 392 4.75 -25.72 9.99
CA GLY A 392 6.15 -25.45 10.39
C GLY A 392 6.84 -24.42 9.50
N LEU A 393 6.70 -24.55 8.17
CA LEU A 393 7.16 -23.54 7.23
C LEU A 393 6.52 -22.19 7.52
N TYR A 394 5.19 -22.17 7.71
CA TYR A 394 4.48 -20.92 7.96
C TYR A 394 4.94 -20.25 9.26
N LEU A 395 5.07 -21.01 10.35
CA LEU A 395 5.69 -20.58 11.61
C LEU A 395 7.09 -20.01 11.41
N ALA A 396 7.88 -20.63 10.55
CA ALA A 396 9.24 -20.19 10.24
C ALA A 396 9.30 -18.95 9.34
N VAL A 397 8.18 -18.43 8.80
CA VAL A 397 8.18 -17.25 7.92
C VAL A 397 7.19 -16.16 8.33
N CYS A 398 6.26 -16.49 9.23
CA CYS A 398 5.37 -15.55 9.91
C CYS A 398 6.08 -14.96 11.16
N MET A 399 5.37 -14.17 11.97
CA MET A 399 5.92 -13.52 13.17
C MET A 399 7.14 -12.62 12.91
N SER A 400 7.28 -11.99 11.75
CA SER A 400 8.50 -11.24 11.41
C SER A 400 8.24 -9.76 11.18
N ALA A 401 9.06 -8.90 11.77
CA ALA A 401 9.07 -7.45 11.53
C ALA A 401 9.67 -7.06 10.16
N THR A 402 9.56 -7.90 9.13
CA THR A 402 9.97 -7.57 7.76
C THR A 402 8.94 -6.67 7.06
N HIS A 403 8.56 -5.57 7.71
CA HIS A 403 7.74 -4.52 7.11
C HIS A 403 8.51 -3.85 5.96
N GLY A 404 7.85 -3.65 4.82
CA GLY A 404 8.42 -3.01 3.63
C GLY A 404 8.71 -3.94 2.45
N ALA A 405 8.52 -5.26 2.60
CA ALA A 405 8.49 -6.18 1.47
C ALA A 405 7.29 -5.83 0.58
N ILE A 406 7.54 -5.60 -0.71
CA ILE A 406 6.51 -5.30 -1.70
C ILE A 406 5.80 -6.58 -2.13
N TYR A 407 6.53 -7.70 -2.20
CA TYR A 407 5.96 -8.98 -2.60
C TYR A 407 6.78 -10.17 -2.05
N HIS A 408 6.11 -11.25 -1.64
CA HIS A 408 6.77 -12.49 -1.24
C HIS A 408 7.02 -13.36 -2.47
N LEU A 409 8.26 -13.41 -2.95
CA LEU A 409 8.60 -14.14 -4.18
C LEU A 409 8.56 -15.66 -3.99
N GLY A 410 8.91 -16.16 -2.80
CA GLY A 410 8.90 -17.60 -2.57
C GLY A 410 9.83 -18.09 -1.47
N PHE A 411 10.03 -19.40 -1.47
CA PHE A 411 10.81 -20.14 -0.48
C PHE A 411 11.80 -21.08 -1.18
N ARG A 412 12.93 -21.34 -0.54
CA ARG A 412 13.91 -22.35 -0.95
C ARG A 412 14.33 -23.15 0.28
N ASN A 413 14.75 -24.39 0.04
CA ASN A 413 15.41 -25.23 1.05
C ASN A 413 14.61 -25.36 2.37
N ALA A 414 13.28 -25.47 2.32
CA ALA A 414 12.50 -25.63 3.54
C ALA A 414 12.64 -27.05 4.08
N ARG A 415 13.20 -27.18 5.28
CA ARG A 415 13.62 -28.45 5.88
C ARG A 415 13.16 -28.54 7.32
N GLN A 416 12.58 -29.68 7.67
CA GLN A 416 12.33 -30.04 9.05
C GLN A 416 13.57 -30.76 9.61
N LEU A 417 14.09 -30.29 10.73
CA LEU A 417 15.31 -30.80 11.38
C LEU A 417 14.99 -31.69 12.59
N ALA A 418 13.81 -31.52 13.17
CA ALA A 418 13.33 -32.27 14.33
C ALA A 418 11.78 -32.25 14.39
N PRO A 419 11.14 -33.08 15.25
CA PRO A 419 9.69 -33.09 15.35
C PRO A 419 9.10 -31.73 15.75
N LEU A 420 7.98 -31.36 15.12
CA LEU A 420 7.18 -30.19 15.47
C LEU A 420 5.94 -30.65 16.25
N ARG A 421 5.71 -30.12 17.45
CA ARG A 421 4.71 -30.63 18.40
C ARG A 421 3.78 -29.55 18.88
N VAL A 422 2.54 -29.95 19.16
CA VAL A 422 1.61 -29.13 19.94
C VAL A 422 2.15 -28.98 21.36
N GLY A 423 2.08 -27.76 21.89
CA GLY A 423 2.56 -27.40 23.23
C GLY A 423 3.97 -26.83 23.25
N ASP A 424 4.77 -27.04 22.21
CA ASP A 424 6.08 -26.41 22.09
C ASP A 424 5.95 -24.89 21.86
N THR A 425 6.81 -24.12 22.52
CA THR A 425 7.02 -22.69 22.21
C THR A 425 8.17 -22.55 21.23
N TYR A 426 7.93 -21.78 20.16
CA TYR A 426 8.91 -21.52 19.13
C TYR A 426 9.23 -20.04 19.01
N ARG A 427 10.48 -19.74 18.69
CA ARG A 427 10.96 -18.41 18.26
C ARG A 427 11.60 -18.53 16.88
N GLN A 428 11.70 -17.42 16.16
CA GLN A 428 12.30 -17.40 14.83
C GLN A 428 13.59 -16.58 14.83
N ASP A 429 14.69 -17.19 14.38
CA ASP A 429 15.93 -16.49 14.06
C ASP A 429 15.94 -16.11 12.57
N ILE A 430 16.29 -14.86 12.28
CA ILE A 430 16.26 -14.30 10.93
C ILE A 430 17.64 -13.76 10.59
N GLN A 431 18.19 -14.18 9.45
CA GLN A 431 19.48 -13.71 8.97
C GLN A 431 19.38 -13.29 7.49
N VAL A 432 19.90 -12.11 7.15
CA VAL A 432 19.99 -11.67 5.75
C VAL A 432 21.11 -12.44 5.06
N ARG A 433 20.77 -13.20 4.01
CA ARG A 433 21.73 -14.03 3.27
C ARG A 433 22.29 -13.36 2.02
N ALA A 434 21.41 -12.69 1.28
CA ALA A 434 21.78 -12.09 0.01
C ALA A 434 20.84 -10.94 -0.34
N VAL A 435 21.39 -9.95 -1.03
CA VAL A 435 20.63 -8.83 -1.61
C VAL A 435 21.07 -8.69 -3.05
N ARG A 436 20.09 -8.71 -3.97
CA ARG A 436 20.33 -8.57 -5.40
C ARG A 436 19.42 -7.50 -5.97
N ASN A 437 19.96 -6.33 -6.30
CA ASN A 437 19.24 -5.30 -7.05
C ASN A 437 18.86 -5.81 -8.45
N THR A 438 17.67 -5.44 -8.91
CA THR A 438 17.17 -5.80 -10.25
C THR A 438 17.84 -4.96 -11.33
N GLY A 439 17.90 -5.47 -12.56
CA GLY A 439 18.57 -4.79 -13.68
C GLY A 439 17.93 -3.47 -14.10
N ASP A 440 16.65 -3.24 -13.76
CA ASP A 440 15.95 -1.98 -13.97
C ASP A 440 16.30 -0.90 -12.92
N GLY A 441 17.09 -1.25 -11.89
CA GLY A 441 17.53 -0.37 -10.83
C GLY A 441 16.45 0.05 -9.83
N LYS A 442 15.22 -0.48 -9.90
CA LYS A 442 14.09 -0.01 -9.08
C LYS A 442 13.81 -0.89 -7.86
N ARG A 443 14.15 -2.18 -7.93
CA ARG A 443 13.81 -3.19 -6.92
C ARG A 443 15.04 -3.94 -6.45
N ALA A 444 14.87 -4.72 -5.39
CA ALA A 444 15.85 -5.66 -4.91
C ALA A 444 15.17 -6.97 -4.49
N VAL A 445 15.83 -8.09 -4.73
CA VAL A 445 15.47 -9.37 -4.12
C VAL A 445 16.32 -9.52 -2.86
N VAL A 446 15.66 -9.55 -1.71
CA VAL A 446 16.29 -9.82 -0.41
C VAL A 446 15.99 -11.27 -0.05
N THR A 447 17.04 -12.04 0.23
CA THR A 447 16.94 -13.43 0.70
C THR A 447 17.27 -13.46 2.17
N THR A 448 16.34 -13.96 2.99
CA THR A 448 16.50 -14.12 4.42
C THR A 448 16.44 -15.59 4.78
N HIS A 449 17.43 -16.07 5.52
CA HIS A 449 17.40 -17.39 6.12
C HIS A 449 16.62 -17.32 7.43
N ARG A 450 15.71 -18.28 7.62
CA ARG A 450 14.83 -18.36 8.77
C ARG A 450 15.02 -19.69 9.46
N GLN A 451 15.24 -19.65 10.77
CA GLN A 451 15.29 -20.85 11.61
C GLN A 451 14.19 -20.76 12.66
N LEU A 452 13.36 -21.79 12.74
CA LEU A 452 12.42 -21.99 13.83
C LEU A 452 13.15 -22.76 14.93
N VAL A 453 13.22 -22.18 16.12
CA VAL A 453 13.94 -22.73 17.27
C VAL A 453 12.96 -22.99 18.39
N ARG A 454 12.98 -24.20 18.94
CA ARG A 454 12.19 -24.53 20.13
C ARG A 454 12.82 -23.86 21.35
N VAL A 455 12.01 -23.15 22.13
CA VAL A 455 12.49 -22.30 23.24
C VAL A 455 12.98 -23.14 24.41
N SER A 456 12.33 -24.26 24.70
CA SER A 456 12.63 -25.08 25.89
C SER A 456 14.03 -25.68 25.90
N ASP A 457 14.59 -25.99 24.74
CA ASP A 457 15.89 -26.67 24.58
C ASP A 457 16.85 -25.94 23.63
N GLY A 458 16.41 -24.85 22.99
CA GLY A 458 17.20 -24.09 22.03
C GLY A 458 17.48 -24.83 20.72
N VAL A 459 16.79 -25.95 20.44
CA VAL A 459 17.06 -26.78 19.26
C VAL A 459 16.39 -26.17 18.02
N PRO A 460 17.14 -25.93 16.92
CA PRO A 460 16.55 -25.62 15.63
C PRO A 460 15.72 -26.80 15.11
N VAL A 461 14.45 -26.58 14.83
CA VAL A 461 13.49 -27.62 14.42
C VAL A 461 13.09 -27.50 12.95
N PHE A 462 13.23 -26.32 12.35
CA PHE A 462 12.87 -26.07 10.96
C PHE A 462 13.73 -24.95 10.38
N THR A 463 14.12 -25.03 9.11
CA THR A 463 14.81 -23.95 8.41
C THR A 463 14.23 -23.70 7.02
N VAL A 464 14.34 -22.46 6.53
CA VAL A 464 13.89 -22.08 5.18
C VAL A 464 14.55 -20.77 4.74
N ASP A 465 14.88 -20.66 3.46
CA ASP A 465 15.24 -19.38 2.86
C ASP A 465 14.00 -18.72 2.26
N LYS A 466 13.66 -17.53 2.75
CA LYS A 466 12.55 -16.71 2.27
C LYS A 466 13.08 -15.64 1.32
N ARG A 467 12.43 -15.49 0.17
CA ARG A 467 12.77 -14.48 -0.84
C ARG A 467 11.67 -13.46 -0.99
N GLU A 468 12.06 -12.20 -0.94
CA GLU A 468 11.13 -11.07 -0.88
C GLU A 468 11.61 -9.96 -1.82
N LEU A 469 10.65 -9.31 -2.48
CA LEU A 469 10.90 -8.17 -3.33
C LEU A 469 10.79 -6.89 -2.51
N TYR A 470 11.86 -6.10 -2.49
CA TYR A 470 11.93 -4.81 -1.83
C TYR A 470 12.16 -3.69 -2.84
N HIS A 471 12.06 -2.44 -2.39
CA HIS A 471 12.67 -1.32 -3.09
C HIS A 471 14.19 -1.53 -3.20
N ARG A 472 14.80 -0.87 -4.18
CA ARG A 472 16.26 -0.89 -4.40
C ARG A 472 17.01 -0.73 -3.08
N GLN A 473 17.94 -1.64 -2.81
CA GLN A 473 18.80 -1.58 -1.63
C GLN A 473 20.10 -0.82 -1.95
N PRO A 474 20.76 -0.20 -0.95
CA PRO A 474 22.00 0.55 -1.17
C PRO A 474 23.11 -0.31 -1.78
N GLU A 475 23.22 -1.56 -1.33
CA GLU A 475 24.25 -2.51 -1.73
C GLU A 475 23.62 -3.81 -2.25
N SER A 476 24.39 -4.55 -3.04
CA SER A 476 24.07 -5.93 -3.42
C SER A 476 25.23 -6.83 -3.00
N PHE A 477 24.91 -7.96 -2.40
CA PHE A 477 25.89 -8.94 -1.96
C PHE A 477 25.34 -10.36 -2.13
N PRO A 478 26.21 -11.30 -2.55
CA PRO A 478 25.83 -12.70 -2.69
C PRO A 478 25.79 -13.41 -1.34
N VAL A 479 25.34 -14.67 -1.35
CA VAL A 479 25.45 -15.57 -0.20
C VAL A 479 26.92 -15.79 0.16
N SER A 480 27.27 -15.48 1.41
CA SER A 480 28.63 -15.63 1.97
C SER A 480 29.08 -17.09 2.06
N SER A 481 30.39 -17.32 2.17
CA SER A 481 30.95 -18.67 2.34
C SER A 481 30.48 -19.33 3.65
N ALA A 482 30.47 -18.56 4.74
CA ALA A 482 29.97 -19.00 6.05
C ALA A 482 28.49 -19.41 5.98
N ALA A 483 27.67 -18.63 5.26
CA ALA A 483 26.27 -18.97 5.05
C ALA A 483 26.07 -20.29 4.29
N ARG A 484 26.89 -20.57 3.27
CA ARG A 484 26.84 -21.84 2.53
C ARG A 484 27.25 -23.04 3.40
N GLN A 485 28.26 -22.87 4.25
CA GLN A 485 28.66 -23.91 5.21
C GLN A 485 27.56 -24.21 6.22
N GLN A 486 26.86 -23.17 6.70
CA GLN A 486 25.71 -23.33 7.58
C GLN A 486 24.57 -24.09 6.88
N GLU A 487 24.23 -23.72 5.64
CA GLU A 487 23.20 -24.42 4.85
C GLU A 487 23.53 -25.91 4.68
N GLN A 488 24.80 -26.24 4.41
CA GLN A 488 25.26 -27.62 4.27
C GLN A 488 25.10 -28.42 5.58
N ALA A 489 25.50 -27.83 6.72
CA ALA A 489 25.35 -28.47 8.03
C ALA A 489 23.87 -28.69 8.41
N GLU A 490 22.99 -27.76 8.03
CA GLU A 490 21.54 -27.91 8.22
C GLU A 490 20.93 -28.98 7.31
N HIS A 491 21.41 -29.07 6.07
CA HIS A 491 21.03 -30.15 5.17
C HIS A 491 21.41 -31.52 5.76
N GLU A 492 22.63 -31.67 6.28
CA GLU A 492 23.09 -32.90 6.94
C GLU A 492 22.19 -33.26 8.13
N LYS A 493 21.82 -32.29 8.98
CA LYS A 493 20.87 -32.51 10.08
C LYS A 493 19.49 -32.96 9.59
N ALA A 494 18.99 -32.35 8.51
CA ALA A 494 17.72 -32.76 7.90
C ALA A 494 17.79 -34.21 7.38
N GLN A 495 18.93 -34.62 6.81
CA GLN A 495 19.15 -36.00 6.37
C GLN A 495 19.23 -36.98 7.52
N ILE A 496 19.83 -36.60 8.65
CA ILE A 496 19.84 -37.43 9.88
C ILE A 496 18.40 -37.64 10.37
N PHE A 497 17.59 -36.58 10.43
CA PHE A 497 16.19 -36.69 10.82
C PHE A 497 15.38 -37.54 9.84
N ARG A 498 15.60 -37.38 8.53
CA ARG A 498 15.01 -38.22 7.48
C ARG A 498 15.38 -39.69 7.66
N ALA A 499 16.65 -40.00 7.93
CA ALA A 499 17.12 -41.37 8.13
C ALA A 499 16.45 -42.05 9.33
N GLU A 500 16.26 -41.32 10.44
CA GLU A 500 15.55 -41.86 11.60
C GLU A 500 14.06 -42.11 11.32
N LEU A 501 13.40 -41.21 10.56
CA LEU A 501 12.02 -41.44 10.11
C LEU A 501 11.90 -42.64 9.19
N LEU A 502 12.83 -42.80 8.25
CA LEU A 502 12.92 -43.94 7.35
C LEU A 502 13.03 -45.26 8.13
N ARG A 503 13.94 -45.31 9.09
CA ARG A 503 14.14 -46.49 9.95
C ARG A 503 12.86 -46.86 10.71
N ARG A 504 12.11 -45.89 11.21
CA ARG A 504 10.82 -46.16 11.88
C ARG A 504 9.72 -46.54 10.92
N ALA A 505 9.71 -45.96 9.72
CA ALA A 505 8.72 -46.24 8.69
C ALA A 505 8.87 -47.65 8.12
N SER A 506 10.10 -48.17 7.99
CA SER A 506 10.35 -49.56 7.57
C SER A 506 9.80 -50.58 8.57
N ASP A 507 9.76 -50.23 9.85
CA ASP A 507 9.26 -51.10 10.93
C ASP A 507 7.72 -51.08 11.06
N LEU A 508 7.02 -50.24 10.29
CA LEU A 508 5.57 -50.16 10.34
C LEU A 508 4.92 -51.42 9.75
N PRO A 509 3.86 -51.97 10.35
CA PRO A 509 3.15 -53.10 9.77
C PRO A 509 2.55 -52.74 8.40
N PRO A 510 2.31 -53.74 7.53
CA PRO A 510 1.48 -53.57 6.34
C PRO A 510 0.16 -52.90 6.72
N SER A 511 -0.30 -51.93 5.93
CA SER A 511 -1.62 -51.33 6.16
C SER A 511 -2.68 -52.42 6.02
N ALA A 512 -3.57 -52.56 7.01
CA ALA A 512 -4.74 -53.43 6.89
C ALA A 512 -5.76 -52.87 5.88
N ASP A 513 -5.67 -51.56 5.59
CA ASP A 513 -6.58 -50.82 4.74
C ASP A 513 -6.11 -50.86 3.28
N LYS A 514 -6.80 -51.67 2.46
CA LYS A 514 -6.57 -51.84 1.02
C LYS A 514 -7.28 -50.77 0.17
N SER A 515 -7.90 -49.77 0.79
CA SER A 515 -8.77 -48.80 0.11
C SER A 515 -8.04 -47.77 -0.78
N GLY A 516 -6.71 -47.74 -0.76
CA GLY A 516 -5.85 -47.02 -1.73
C GLY A 516 -4.92 -47.92 -2.55
N ALA A 517 -5.18 -49.24 -2.58
CA ALA A 517 -4.33 -50.22 -3.23
C ALA A 517 -4.23 -49.97 -4.75
N GLY A 518 -3.10 -49.41 -5.21
CA GLY A 518 -2.69 -49.54 -6.62
C GLY A 518 -1.98 -48.35 -7.29
N GLN A 519 -1.92 -47.15 -6.69
CA GLN A 519 -1.26 -46.03 -7.38
C GLN A 519 0.27 -46.11 -7.31
N SER A 520 0.86 -46.65 -8.38
CA SER A 520 2.29 -46.52 -8.68
C SER A 520 2.51 -45.30 -9.55
N PHE A 521 3.45 -44.44 -9.17
CA PHE A 521 3.85 -43.31 -9.99
C PHE A 521 4.95 -43.69 -10.99
N THR A 522 5.01 -42.96 -12.10
CA THR A 522 6.08 -43.08 -13.10
C THR A 522 6.76 -41.74 -13.32
N GLU A 523 8.05 -41.77 -13.66
CA GLU A 523 8.74 -40.55 -14.06
C GLU A 523 8.10 -39.98 -15.32
N GLY A 524 7.80 -38.68 -15.29
CA GLY A 524 7.12 -37.99 -16.37
C GLY A 524 5.59 -38.01 -16.30
N GLU A 525 5.02 -38.63 -15.27
CA GLU A 525 3.58 -38.66 -15.06
C GLU A 525 3.04 -37.28 -14.67
N LEU A 526 1.92 -36.91 -15.29
CA LEU A 526 1.16 -35.70 -15.01
C LEU A 526 -0.14 -36.06 -14.31
N LEU A 527 -0.37 -35.42 -13.17
CA LEU A 527 -1.55 -35.57 -12.32
C LEU A 527 -2.39 -34.30 -12.41
N LEU A 528 -3.64 -34.46 -12.85
CA LEU A 528 -4.64 -33.40 -12.82
C LEU A 528 -5.47 -33.57 -11.54
N HIS A 529 -5.27 -32.70 -10.56
CA HIS A 529 -5.96 -32.85 -9.27
C HIS A 529 -7.42 -32.39 -9.36
N SER A 530 -8.30 -33.10 -8.67
CA SER A 530 -9.75 -32.86 -8.73
C SER A 530 -10.27 -31.86 -7.70
N PHE A 531 -9.38 -31.22 -6.96
CA PHE A 531 -9.74 -30.34 -5.86
C PHE A 531 -9.24 -28.92 -6.13
N ALA A 532 -10.17 -27.97 -6.11
CA ALA A 532 -9.89 -26.54 -6.09
C ALA A 532 -10.75 -25.92 -4.99
N ARG A 533 -10.15 -25.09 -4.13
CA ARG A 533 -10.85 -24.51 -2.99
C ARG A 533 -10.49 -23.05 -2.80
N PRO A 534 -11.43 -22.19 -2.40
CA PRO A 534 -11.11 -20.84 -1.98
C PRO A 534 -10.64 -20.78 -0.53
N MET A 535 -9.83 -19.77 -0.22
CA MET A 535 -9.66 -19.30 1.15
C MET A 535 -10.60 -18.12 1.37
N GLY A 536 -11.68 -18.35 2.12
CA GLY A 536 -12.60 -17.26 2.47
C GLY A 536 -11.92 -16.17 3.29
N ILE A 537 -12.44 -14.95 3.23
CA ILE A 537 -11.89 -13.79 3.96
C ILE A 537 -11.71 -14.11 5.45
N THR A 538 -12.71 -14.71 6.09
CA THR A 538 -12.64 -15.09 7.52
C THR A 538 -11.50 -16.05 7.82
N ALA A 539 -11.28 -17.07 6.98
CA ALA A 539 -10.19 -18.04 7.19
C ALA A 539 -8.83 -17.39 6.97
N ASN A 540 -8.69 -16.54 5.93
CA ASN A 540 -7.47 -15.77 5.69
C ASN A 540 -7.15 -14.85 6.87
N LEU A 541 -8.14 -14.11 7.37
CA LEU A 541 -7.96 -13.22 8.52
C LEU A 541 -7.61 -14.01 9.79
N ALA A 542 -8.32 -15.11 10.08
CA ALA A 542 -8.04 -15.94 11.23
C ALA A 542 -6.61 -16.50 11.21
N LEU A 543 -6.17 -17.08 10.09
CA LEU A 543 -4.79 -17.57 9.95
C LEU A 543 -3.77 -16.42 10.01
N SER A 544 -4.01 -15.31 9.32
CA SER A 544 -3.07 -14.19 9.31
C SER A 544 -2.90 -13.58 10.71
N THR A 545 -3.99 -13.41 11.46
CA THR A 545 -3.95 -12.91 12.83
C THR A 545 -3.32 -13.92 13.77
N GLN A 546 -3.72 -15.19 13.73
CA GLN A 546 -3.25 -16.24 14.63
C GLN A 546 -1.74 -16.48 14.51
N PHE A 547 -1.18 -16.36 13.31
CA PHE A 547 0.25 -16.55 13.06
C PHE A 547 1.05 -15.23 13.06
N MET A 548 0.43 -14.12 13.49
CA MET A 548 1.06 -12.79 13.58
C MET A 548 1.71 -12.36 12.25
N VAL A 549 0.97 -12.47 11.15
CA VAL A 549 1.37 -11.89 9.88
C VAL A 549 1.35 -10.37 10.02
N THR A 550 2.45 -9.73 9.64
CA THR A 550 2.70 -8.32 9.97
C THR A 550 2.37 -7.35 8.84
N HIS A 551 2.33 -7.80 7.58
CA HIS A 551 2.03 -6.93 6.46
C HIS A 551 0.50 -6.67 6.37
N PRO A 552 0.05 -5.40 6.39
CA PRO A 552 -1.37 -5.08 6.56
C PRO A 552 -2.24 -5.49 5.37
N ILE A 553 -1.68 -5.69 4.17
CA ILE A 553 -2.44 -6.21 3.00
C ILE A 553 -3.12 -7.57 3.24
N HIS A 554 -2.69 -8.33 4.26
CA HIS A 554 -3.26 -9.63 4.58
C HIS A 554 -4.42 -9.55 5.60
N LEU A 555 -4.58 -8.41 6.31
CA LEU A 555 -5.47 -8.29 7.47
C LEU A 555 -6.30 -6.99 7.56
N ASP A 556 -5.82 -5.88 6.98
CA ASP A 556 -6.46 -4.56 7.07
C ASP A 556 -7.49 -4.37 5.95
N HIS A 557 -8.66 -4.98 6.13
CA HIS A 557 -9.75 -4.90 5.16
C HIS A 557 -10.23 -3.45 4.91
N HIS A 558 -10.19 -2.57 5.91
CA HIS A 558 -10.64 -1.17 5.78
C HIS A 558 -9.74 -0.36 4.85
N ARG A 559 -8.42 -0.59 4.93
CA ARG A 559 -7.46 0.14 4.11
C ARG A 559 -7.40 -0.37 2.68
N TYR A 560 -7.57 -1.68 2.47
CA TYR A 560 -7.29 -2.27 1.17
C TYR A 560 -8.55 -2.75 0.42
N ASP A 561 -9.62 -3.18 1.08
CA ASP A 561 -10.83 -3.68 0.40
C ASP A 561 -11.91 -2.58 0.29
N LEU A 562 -11.80 -1.78 -0.76
CA LEU A 562 -12.75 -0.69 -1.10
C LEU A 562 -13.94 -1.19 -1.94
N GLY A 563 -14.47 -2.39 -1.65
CA GLY A 563 -15.74 -2.89 -2.18
C GLY A 563 -15.68 -3.64 -3.52
N HIS A 564 -14.49 -4.13 -3.92
CA HIS A 564 -14.30 -4.84 -5.20
C HIS A 564 -13.51 -6.17 -5.06
N ALA A 565 -13.37 -6.71 -3.84
CA ALA A 565 -12.69 -7.99 -3.54
C ALA A 565 -11.18 -8.09 -3.89
N HIS A 566 -10.55 -7.03 -4.41
CA HIS A 566 -9.14 -7.03 -4.78
C HIS A 566 -8.19 -6.45 -3.71
N GLY A 567 -8.70 -6.15 -2.52
CA GLY A 567 -7.96 -5.43 -1.48
C GLY A 567 -7.07 -6.27 -0.59
N ILE A 568 -7.64 -7.35 -0.03
CA ILE A 568 -6.87 -8.28 0.79
C ILE A 568 -6.24 -9.33 -0.11
N VAL A 569 -5.00 -9.70 0.18
CA VAL A 569 -4.29 -10.75 -0.55
C VAL A 569 -3.98 -11.90 0.41
N VAL A 570 -4.16 -13.14 -0.05
CA VAL A 570 -3.75 -14.33 0.69
C VAL A 570 -2.23 -14.38 0.74
N SER A 571 -1.68 -14.58 1.95
CA SER A 571 -0.22 -14.64 2.13
C SER A 571 0.40 -15.76 1.28
N GLY A 572 1.53 -15.50 0.61
CA GLY A 572 2.18 -16.48 -0.27
C GLY A 572 2.45 -17.84 0.38
N GLY A 573 2.80 -17.88 1.68
CA GLY A 573 2.95 -19.15 2.42
C GLY A 573 1.65 -19.98 2.47
N LEU A 574 0.51 -19.30 2.58
CA LEU A 574 -0.82 -19.94 2.54
C LEU A 574 -1.18 -20.34 1.10
N VAL A 575 -0.84 -19.56 0.08
CA VAL A 575 -1.04 -19.94 -1.34
C VAL A 575 -0.28 -21.22 -1.69
N VAL A 576 0.97 -21.36 -1.23
CA VAL A 576 1.72 -22.61 -1.36
C VAL A 576 1.00 -23.74 -0.62
N ALA A 577 0.56 -23.52 0.62
CA ALA A 577 -0.17 -24.55 1.37
C ALA A 577 -1.49 -24.98 0.67
N MET A 578 -2.25 -24.05 0.08
CA MET A 578 -3.44 -24.35 -0.73
C MET A 578 -3.09 -25.22 -1.94
N THR A 579 -2.03 -24.83 -2.67
CA THR A 579 -1.55 -25.55 -3.86
C THR A 579 -1.16 -27.00 -3.51
N LEU A 580 -0.44 -27.18 -2.41
CA LEU A 580 -0.01 -28.52 -1.99
C LEU A 580 -1.16 -29.35 -1.40
N ALA A 581 -2.10 -28.71 -0.70
CA ALA A 581 -3.30 -29.37 -0.17
C ALA A 581 -4.21 -29.88 -1.29
N ALA A 582 -4.33 -29.15 -2.41
CA ALA A 582 -5.06 -29.59 -3.59
C ALA A 582 -4.50 -30.89 -4.20
N ALA A 583 -3.18 -31.13 -4.07
CA ALA A 583 -2.50 -32.34 -4.52
C ALA A 583 -2.44 -33.46 -3.46
N ALA A 584 -2.77 -33.18 -2.20
CA ALA A 584 -2.46 -34.06 -1.08
C ALA A 584 -3.21 -35.40 -1.13
N ARG A 585 -4.42 -35.43 -1.72
CA ARG A 585 -5.20 -36.65 -1.89
C ARG A 585 -4.55 -37.64 -2.84
N ASP A 586 -4.05 -37.14 -3.96
CA ASP A 586 -3.59 -38.00 -5.04
C ASP A 586 -2.17 -38.48 -4.73
N LEU A 587 -1.32 -37.63 -4.15
CA LEU A 587 0.03 -38.04 -3.74
C LEU A 587 0.03 -38.98 -2.53
N HIS A 588 -0.72 -38.65 -1.46
CA HIS A 588 -0.99 -39.39 -0.21
C HIS A 588 0.16 -40.18 0.45
N GLU A 589 -0.05 -40.56 1.72
CA GLU A 589 0.88 -41.40 2.48
C GLU A 589 2.31 -40.84 2.58
N VAL A 590 2.45 -39.51 2.50
CA VAL A 590 3.73 -38.83 2.63
C VAL A 590 4.17 -38.90 4.09
N VAL A 591 5.32 -39.52 4.33
CA VAL A 591 5.91 -39.68 5.67
C VAL A 591 7.06 -38.69 5.93
N TRP A 592 7.63 -38.12 4.87
CA TRP A 592 8.61 -37.05 4.97
C TRP A 592 8.60 -36.20 3.70
N GLN A 593 8.90 -34.90 3.83
CA GLN A 593 9.03 -34.01 2.69
C GLN A 593 10.07 -32.92 2.93
N GLU A 594 10.64 -32.43 1.84
CA GLU A 594 11.49 -31.24 1.74
C GLU A 594 10.95 -30.35 0.62
N LEU A 595 10.77 -29.06 0.90
CA LEU A 595 10.40 -28.08 -0.11
C LEU A 595 11.67 -27.49 -0.72
N LEU A 596 12.04 -27.98 -1.90
CA LEU A 596 13.23 -27.53 -2.62
C LEU A 596 13.06 -26.08 -3.07
N ALA A 597 11.91 -25.78 -3.67
CA ALA A 597 11.55 -24.45 -4.11
C ALA A 597 10.02 -24.25 -4.10
N ALA A 598 9.57 -23.06 -3.75
CA ALA A 598 8.22 -22.60 -4.06
C ALA A 598 8.27 -21.15 -4.52
N ASP A 599 7.59 -20.83 -5.61
CA ASP A 599 7.49 -19.49 -6.17
C ASP A 599 6.04 -19.04 -6.13
N ASN A 600 5.82 -17.86 -5.56
CA ASN A 600 4.54 -17.16 -5.71
C ASN A 600 4.68 -16.27 -6.94
N LEU A 601 3.89 -16.56 -7.97
CA LEU A 601 3.95 -15.84 -9.22
C LEU A 601 2.95 -14.69 -9.24
N ARG A 602 1.76 -14.89 -8.65
CA ARG A 602 0.66 -13.93 -8.71
C ARG A 602 -0.07 -13.84 -7.38
N PRO A 603 -0.61 -12.65 -7.02
CA PRO A 603 -1.50 -12.52 -5.87
C PRO A 603 -2.72 -13.42 -6.03
N VAL A 604 -3.23 -13.92 -4.90
CA VAL A 604 -4.50 -14.62 -4.80
C VAL A 604 -5.38 -13.83 -3.85
N ALA A 605 -6.55 -13.39 -4.31
CA ALA A 605 -7.52 -12.75 -3.42
C ALA A 605 -8.27 -13.81 -2.61
N PRO A 606 -8.73 -13.48 -1.39
CA PRO A 606 -9.71 -14.30 -0.70
C PRO A 606 -10.92 -14.55 -1.60
N THR A 607 -11.56 -15.71 -1.46
CA THR A 607 -12.66 -16.22 -2.31
C THR A 607 -12.28 -16.77 -3.68
N GLN A 608 -11.09 -16.46 -4.21
CA GLN A 608 -10.60 -17.14 -5.41
C GLN A 608 -10.15 -18.56 -5.06
N THR A 609 -10.43 -19.49 -5.98
CA THR A 609 -10.09 -20.90 -5.78
C THR A 609 -8.69 -21.21 -6.30
N VAL A 610 -7.97 -22.08 -5.60
CA VAL A 610 -6.68 -22.60 -6.08
C VAL A 610 -6.81 -24.11 -6.26
N GLY A 611 -6.70 -24.57 -7.50
CA GLY A 611 -6.52 -25.96 -7.89
C GLY A 611 -5.03 -26.28 -8.12
N ALA A 612 -4.72 -27.53 -8.51
CA ALA A 612 -3.33 -27.91 -8.76
C ALA A 612 -3.13 -28.96 -9.86
N LEU A 613 -1.94 -28.90 -10.48
CA LEU A 613 -1.39 -29.88 -11.41
C LEU A 613 -0.07 -30.38 -10.82
N SER A 614 0.22 -31.68 -10.80
CA SER A 614 1.54 -32.18 -10.37
C SER A 614 2.23 -32.99 -11.46
N TYR A 615 3.52 -32.77 -11.64
CA TYR A 615 4.36 -33.52 -12.55
C TYR A 615 5.47 -34.24 -11.80
N VAL A 616 5.60 -35.55 -12.01
CA VAL A 616 6.63 -36.38 -11.39
C VAL A 616 7.94 -36.20 -12.16
N LEU A 617 8.86 -35.43 -11.58
CA LEU A 617 10.17 -35.15 -12.18
C LEU A 617 11.12 -36.34 -12.06
N SER A 618 11.07 -37.06 -10.95
CA SER A 618 11.82 -38.30 -10.76
C SER A 618 11.14 -39.20 -9.74
N ARG A 619 11.44 -40.49 -9.84
CA ARG A 619 11.04 -41.52 -8.89
C ARG A 619 12.23 -42.41 -8.61
N ALA A 620 12.51 -42.65 -7.33
CA ALA A 620 13.56 -43.56 -6.90
C ALA A 620 13.02 -44.52 -5.82
N PRO A 621 13.28 -45.84 -5.93
CA PRO A 621 13.07 -46.74 -4.81
C PRO A 621 14.01 -46.36 -3.66
N VAL A 622 13.59 -46.63 -2.43
CA VAL A 622 14.47 -46.49 -1.27
C VAL A 622 15.22 -47.81 -1.07
N GLU A 623 16.55 -47.76 -1.13
CA GLU A 623 17.40 -48.94 -1.01
C GLU A 623 17.13 -49.69 0.31
N GLY A 624 16.88 -51.00 0.22
CA GLY A 624 16.55 -51.85 1.35
C GLY A 624 15.14 -51.68 1.93
N MET A 625 14.26 -50.87 1.31
CA MET A 625 12.92 -50.58 1.82
C MET A 625 11.85 -50.56 0.70
N ASP A 626 11.41 -51.74 0.25
CA ASP A 626 10.52 -51.93 -0.91
C ASP A 626 9.16 -51.18 -0.83
N ARG A 627 8.72 -50.88 0.39
CA ARG A 627 7.45 -50.18 0.68
C ARG A 627 7.57 -48.67 0.65
N LEU A 628 8.75 -48.13 0.40
CA LEU A 628 9.00 -46.69 0.35
C LEU A 628 9.49 -46.29 -1.03
N GLU A 629 8.99 -45.14 -1.50
CA GLU A 629 9.52 -44.49 -2.70
C GLU A 629 9.75 -43.01 -2.43
N GLU A 630 10.80 -42.50 -3.05
CA GLU A 630 11.06 -41.08 -3.12
C GLU A 630 10.57 -40.55 -4.47
N LEU A 631 9.83 -39.44 -4.42
CA LEU A 631 9.39 -38.71 -5.59
C LEU A 631 9.91 -37.28 -5.53
N VAL A 632 10.41 -36.77 -6.65
CA VAL A 632 10.55 -35.33 -6.84
C VAL A 632 9.38 -34.88 -7.70
N VAL A 633 8.52 -34.04 -7.13
CA VAL A 633 7.26 -33.62 -7.75
C VAL A 633 7.25 -32.11 -7.86
N ARG A 634 6.87 -31.60 -9.04
CA ARG A 634 6.59 -30.18 -9.24
C ARG A 634 5.10 -29.96 -9.40
N THR A 635 4.53 -29.18 -8.49
CA THR A 635 3.11 -28.86 -8.41
C THR A 635 2.89 -27.40 -8.82
N LEU A 636 2.02 -27.17 -9.80
CA LEU A 636 1.56 -25.84 -10.22
C LEU A 636 0.20 -25.56 -9.56
N GLY A 637 0.10 -24.46 -8.83
CA GLY A 637 -1.16 -23.91 -8.33
C GLY A 637 -1.82 -23.06 -9.41
N VAL A 638 -3.10 -23.31 -9.67
CA VAL A 638 -3.88 -22.64 -10.72
C VAL A 638 -5.12 -21.99 -10.13
N LEU A 639 -5.39 -20.75 -10.56
CA LEU A 639 -6.47 -19.91 -10.07
C LEU A 639 -7.78 -20.20 -10.80
N ASP A 640 -8.88 -20.31 -10.07
CA ASP A 640 -10.24 -20.37 -10.63
C ASP A 640 -10.40 -21.42 -11.75
N LEU A 641 -9.78 -22.58 -11.51
CA LEU A 641 -9.76 -23.71 -12.43
C LEU A 641 -9.61 -25.02 -11.65
N THR A 642 -10.40 -26.04 -11.99
CA THR A 642 -10.27 -27.42 -11.49
C THR A 642 -9.64 -28.31 -12.57
N PRO A 643 -8.34 -28.64 -12.47
CA PRO A 643 -7.61 -29.29 -13.55
C PRO A 643 -8.19 -30.60 -14.06
N SER A 644 -8.65 -31.49 -13.16
CA SER A 644 -9.20 -32.78 -13.59
C SER A 644 -10.48 -32.65 -14.42
N ALA A 645 -11.21 -31.54 -14.27
CA ALA A 645 -12.47 -31.30 -14.98
C ALA A 645 -12.25 -30.50 -16.27
N GLU A 646 -11.32 -29.54 -16.25
CA GLU A 646 -11.16 -28.56 -17.32
C GLU A 646 -9.97 -28.84 -18.24
N LEU A 647 -9.00 -29.66 -17.82
CA LEU A 647 -7.77 -29.92 -18.57
C LEU A 647 -7.56 -31.40 -18.95
N ALA A 648 -8.54 -32.28 -18.70
CA ALA A 648 -8.43 -33.72 -18.95
C ALA A 648 -7.99 -34.07 -20.39
N ASP A 649 -8.55 -33.35 -21.37
CA ASP A 649 -8.28 -33.56 -22.80
C ASP A 649 -7.35 -32.49 -23.40
N VAL A 650 -6.71 -31.67 -22.56
CA VAL A 650 -5.84 -30.58 -22.99
C VAL A 650 -4.38 -31.05 -22.98
N PRO A 651 -3.67 -31.06 -24.13
CA PRO A 651 -2.28 -31.47 -24.17
C PRO A 651 -1.38 -30.42 -23.50
N LEU A 652 -0.75 -30.79 -22.37
CA LEU A 652 0.13 -29.91 -21.62
C LEU A 652 1.61 -30.19 -21.92
N PRO A 653 2.40 -29.16 -22.30
CA PRO A 653 3.81 -29.34 -22.67
C PRO A 653 4.66 -29.58 -21.43
N ARG A 654 5.54 -30.58 -21.48
CA ARG A 654 6.53 -30.86 -20.41
C ARG A 654 7.33 -29.61 -20.01
N ALA A 655 7.62 -28.74 -20.97
CA ALA A 655 8.34 -27.48 -20.75
C ALA A 655 7.69 -26.58 -19.69
N LEU A 656 6.37 -26.68 -19.47
CA LEU A 656 5.66 -25.93 -18.43
C LEU A 656 6.09 -26.37 -17.02
N PHE A 657 6.43 -27.64 -16.84
CA PHE A 657 6.81 -28.25 -15.57
C PHE A 657 8.32 -28.29 -15.37
N THR A 658 9.12 -28.19 -16.42
CA THR A 658 10.58 -28.12 -16.32
C THR A 658 11.12 -26.69 -16.38
N LEU A 659 10.26 -25.69 -16.52
CA LEU A 659 10.66 -24.28 -16.57
C LEU A 659 11.28 -23.85 -15.24
N GLU A 660 12.52 -23.37 -15.29
CA GLU A 660 13.20 -22.73 -14.16
C GLU A 660 13.10 -21.21 -14.29
N SER A 661 11.90 -20.69 -14.06
CA SER A 661 11.64 -19.25 -14.07
C SER A 661 10.77 -18.87 -12.88
N GLU A 662 11.10 -17.72 -12.32
CA GLU A 662 10.33 -17.06 -11.26
C GLU A 662 9.49 -15.90 -11.83
N ARG A 663 9.62 -15.65 -13.14
CA ARG A 663 8.87 -14.60 -13.85
C ARG A 663 7.50 -15.13 -14.25
N PRO A 664 6.40 -14.51 -13.80
CA PRO A 664 5.05 -14.93 -14.17
C PRO A 664 4.83 -14.92 -15.70
N SER A 665 5.41 -13.93 -16.39
CA SER A 665 5.31 -13.77 -17.85
C SER A 665 5.90 -14.95 -18.62
N ALA A 666 6.93 -15.62 -18.09
CA ALA A 666 7.55 -16.76 -18.75
C ALA A 666 6.57 -17.95 -18.82
N TYR A 667 5.72 -18.13 -17.82
CA TYR A 667 4.68 -19.15 -17.85
C TYR A 667 3.57 -18.77 -18.85
N ASP A 668 3.19 -17.49 -18.91
CA ASP A 668 2.19 -17.03 -19.89
C ASP A 668 2.69 -17.14 -21.32
N GLU A 669 3.96 -16.82 -21.57
CA GLU A 669 4.65 -17.02 -22.85
C GLU A 669 4.59 -18.50 -23.26
N ARG A 670 4.92 -19.43 -22.36
CA ARG A 670 4.79 -20.87 -22.61
C ARG A 670 3.35 -21.30 -22.87
N CYS A 671 2.39 -20.77 -22.12
CA CYS A 671 0.98 -21.03 -22.38
C CYS A 671 0.57 -20.57 -23.78
N ARG A 672 0.94 -19.35 -24.19
CA ARG A 672 0.65 -18.80 -25.53
C ARG A 672 1.33 -19.58 -26.65
N GLU A 673 2.60 -19.92 -26.49
CA GLU A 673 3.36 -20.74 -27.46
C GLU A 673 2.67 -22.08 -27.77
N HIS A 674 1.97 -22.64 -26.79
CA HIS A 674 1.26 -23.93 -26.91
C HIS A 674 -0.27 -23.80 -26.94
N GLY A 675 -0.82 -22.59 -27.08
CA GLY A 675 -2.27 -22.36 -27.19
C GLY A 675 -3.09 -22.64 -25.92
N LEU A 676 -2.46 -22.65 -24.74
CA LEU A 676 -3.08 -22.97 -23.44
C LEU A 676 -3.79 -21.77 -22.80
N GLN A 677 -4.82 -21.26 -23.46
CA GLN A 677 -5.58 -20.09 -22.99
C GLN A 677 -6.18 -20.28 -21.59
N ALA A 678 -6.55 -21.52 -21.22
CA ALA A 678 -7.11 -21.84 -19.92
C ALA A 678 -6.13 -21.62 -18.75
N LEU A 679 -4.81 -21.64 -19.00
CA LEU A 679 -3.77 -21.50 -17.97
C LEU A 679 -3.06 -20.14 -18.01
N GLU A 680 -3.16 -19.40 -19.11
CA GLU A 680 -2.56 -18.08 -19.24
C GLU A 680 -3.10 -17.12 -18.16
N GLY A 681 -2.20 -16.48 -17.42
CA GLY A 681 -2.54 -15.59 -16.31
C GLY A 681 -3.07 -16.29 -15.04
N ARG A 682 -3.29 -17.61 -15.05
CA ARG A 682 -3.90 -18.35 -13.93
C ARG A 682 -2.92 -19.13 -13.08
N ILE A 683 -1.67 -19.33 -13.50
CA ILE A 683 -0.66 -20.03 -12.68
C ILE A 683 -0.21 -19.08 -11.55
N VAL A 684 -0.56 -19.39 -10.31
CA VAL A 684 -0.30 -18.51 -9.15
C VAL A 684 0.87 -18.96 -8.32
N CYS A 685 1.18 -20.25 -8.32
CA CYS A 685 2.24 -20.84 -7.53
C CYS A 685 2.92 -21.99 -8.27
N VAL A 686 4.22 -22.17 -8.05
CA VAL A 686 4.98 -23.34 -8.52
C VAL A 686 5.81 -23.86 -7.38
N ALA A 687 5.58 -25.10 -6.96
CA ALA A 687 6.26 -25.72 -5.82
C ALA A 687 6.91 -27.04 -6.22
N THR A 688 8.22 -27.17 -6.01
CA THR A 688 8.97 -28.41 -6.17
C THR A 688 9.29 -29.00 -4.82
N ARG A 689 8.87 -30.25 -4.61
CA ARG A 689 9.10 -30.99 -3.38
C ARG A 689 9.80 -32.30 -3.65
N ARG A 690 10.67 -32.69 -2.74
CA ARG A 690 11.07 -34.08 -2.57
C ARG A 690 10.16 -34.67 -1.50
N ILE A 691 9.46 -35.74 -1.81
CA ILE A 691 8.58 -36.44 -0.88
C ILE A 691 9.00 -37.89 -0.77
N LEU A 692 8.89 -38.42 0.43
CA LEU A 692 9.02 -39.83 0.73
C LEU A 692 7.64 -40.32 1.18
N ARG A 693 7.15 -41.39 0.55
CA ARG A 693 5.82 -41.93 0.83
C ARG A 693 5.83 -43.44 0.97
N LEU A 694 4.86 -43.96 1.70
CA LEU A 694 4.57 -45.39 1.74
C LEU A 694 3.83 -45.80 0.46
N ARG A 695 4.35 -46.82 -0.22
CA ARG A 695 3.65 -47.53 -1.28
C ARG A 695 2.55 -48.38 -0.67
N ALA A 696 1.42 -48.44 -1.36
CA ALA A 696 0.29 -49.28 -0.99
C ALA A 696 0.65 -50.78 -1.01
#